data_AF-A0A849QKK0-F1
#
_entry.id   AF-A0A849QKK0-F1
#
_cell.length_a   1.000
_cell.length_b   1.000
_cell.length_c   1.000
_cell.angle_alpha   90.00
_cell.angle_beta   90.00
_cell.angle_gamma   90.00
#
_symmetry.space_group_name_H-M   'P 1'
#
loop_
_entity.id
_entity.type
_entity.pdbx_description
1 polymer ?
#
loop_
_entity_poly.entity_id
_entity_poly.type
_entity_poly.pdbx_seq_one_letter_code
_entity_poly.pdbx_strand_id
1 'polypeptide(L)'
;MSSAVKNTEYLQEANVPVINGIVYEGTIKEWENSSTGQDCWFQYQIPIMEIGGEIESIVVGGKEYDETLQARVLKPIDYQIDWMIDRTVRLMDLRRIENKDKKVAIIYYAHGKAGAMVAGNLDVVPSIPNLLDAMNESGYDLNGMQLNRSEFLQLVLQQGRNIGVWAPGELRNMVENYDVELLPVETYMEWFNELEPEARQSVNDSWGEPPGQAMVYENESGKYFVIPKISVGNILVAPQAARGFSQNDTLLYHDQTMPPSHQYIAFYLWLKNGYGADAVVHFGRHGTQEWLQGKGTSLSIKTCWPAILIQDIPVVYLYEVGGIGEGIMAKRRGNAVMVDHATPAIVSAGLYGNLTLLHDKMHYYETEEDENLVAEYKKSIINIYADLNFEHEFNVSADDLWEMNKTEFDNFILYGPVHDYLHEIASEYMPYGLHILGEQMGDEGIIAMVKSMLGGTFEEHVTAANLCEDAHYLDPAHSPNLLDELLDDVLVNGTDPMDLLIDRFNITYSSGEFIANTTCDGSGGYNFSIVKDGKYALYALKQTDGGWLTGNEYITIEGGQALSGVRLNLSKNATGTKNTELEYVIELLENNPPVSKPTGTGTIFGCITYSPMGSLWEVPNATVVVQKDNNILEVSISDSTGNYTFSNLPDGNYVVTAFYHSVTQYGDSWYIATKNVEIKDGAANNIDINMEKDEMGEAQNLNSLLGQVSGKIYPNETGNIVPECNVVLIQRLSDEQMMVVEDLNLAIRYAENIRGCIIEIPAMIDALDGKYIPPALGDDPLRSSEVLPTGKNFYSFNPNIVPTKESWNVGTKLVDAFLDEWVERNGEYPRKVGFVLWSGESFRHKGVMESEILYMMGVRPEWDSMGKVIGVEPIPEEELGRPRIDAVVTMSGIYRDNWKWQVQLMDRGARLAAQADNSTYDNYV
;
A
#
# COMPACT_ATOMS: atom_id res chain seq x y z
N MET A 1 7.90 -10.96 11.21
CA MET A 1 8.68 -10.84 9.94
C MET A 1 9.53 -12.08 9.77
N SER A 2 9.36 -12.83 8.67
CA SER A 2 10.13 -14.06 8.43
C SER A 2 11.61 -13.74 8.19
N SER A 3 12.48 -14.72 8.37
CA SER A 3 13.91 -14.64 8.03
C SER A 3 14.18 -14.25 6.57
N ALA A 4 13.19 -14.33 5.68
CA ALA A 4 13.31 -13.95 4.27
C ALA A 4 13.44 -12.43 4.08
N VAL A 5 12.74 -11.61 4.88
CA VAL A 5 12.84 -10.13 4.78
C VAL A 5 14.20 -9.63 5.28
N LYS A 6 14.77 -10.26 6.32
CA LYS A 6 16.14 -9.94 6.79
C LYS A 6 17.24 -10.35 5.80
N ASN A 7 16.95 -11.25 4.85
CA ASN A 7 17.92 -11.68 3.84
C ASN A 7 17.99 -10.74 2.62
N THR A 8 17.05 -9.81 2.46
CA THR A 8 17.03 -8.93 1.28
C THR A 8 18.18 -7.92 1.30
N GLU A 9 18.64 -7.46 2.47
CA GLU A 9 19.81 -6.57 2.59
C GLU A 9 21.07 -7.22 1.99
N TYR A 10 21.35 -8.49 2.31
CA TYR A 10 22.49 -9.22 1.73
C TYR A 10 22.36 -9.42 0.22
N LEU A 11 21.14 -9.65 -0.28
CA LEU A 11 20.90 -9.78 -1.72
C LEU A 11 21.06 -8.45 -2.45
N GLN A 12 20.63 -7.34 -1.83
CA GLN A 12 20.86 -5.99 -2.34
C GLN A 12 22.36 -5.66 -2.37
N GLU A 13 23.11 -6.01 -1.33
CA GLU A 13 24.57 -5.86 -1.30
C GLU A 13 25.27 -6.71 -2.38
N ALA A 14 24.83 -7.96 -2.58
CA ALA A 14 25.36 -8.83 -3.62
C ALA A 14 25.01 -8.30 -5.03
N ASN A 15 23.87 -7.61 -5.14
CA ASN A 15 23.37 -6.96 -6.35
C ASN A 15 23.35 -7.90 -7.57
N VAL A 16 22.82 -9.11 -7.40
CA VAL A 16 22.68 -10.14 -8.43
C VAL A 16 21.24 -10.68 -8.49
N PRO A 17 20.70 -11.00 -9.68
CA PRO A 17 19.42 -11.68 -9.81
C PRO A 17 19.46 -13.04 -9.10
N VAL A 18 18.37 -13.38 -8.41
CA VAL A 18 18.23 -14.65 -7.70
C VAL A 18 17.11 -15.45 -8.34
N ILE A 19 17.46 -16.59 -8.92
CA ILE A 19 16.52 -17.51 -9.55
C ILE A 19 16.30 -18.67 -8.60
N ASN A 20 15.05 -19.11 -8.41
CA ASN A 20 14.77 -20.22 -7.50
C ASN A 20 14.00 -21.37 -8.18
N GLY A 21 14.68 -22.51 -8.29
CA GLY A 21 14.13 -23.75 -8.81
C GLY A 21 13.23 -24.43 -7.78
N ILE A 22 11.97 -24.65 -8.12
CA ILE A 22 10.98 -25.25 -7.22
C ILE A 22 10.93 -26.77 -7.38
N VAL A 23 10.68 -27.47 -6.27
CA VAL A 23 10.48 -28.92 -6.25
C VAL A 23 8.99 -29.19 -6.10
N TYR A 24 8.43 -29.88 -7.09
CA TYR A 24 7.05 -30.32 -7.06
C TYR A 24 6.90 -31.47 -6.05
N GLU A 25 5.95 -31.34 -5.13
CA GLU A 25 5.77 -32.29 -4.03
C GLU A 25 5.02 -33.56 -4.44
N GLY A 26 4.35 -33.52 -5.59
CA GLY A 26 3.81 -34.70 -6.28
C GLY A 26 4.81 -35.38 -7.21
N THR A 27 4.30 -36.32 -8.01
CA THR A 27 5.05 -36.98 -9.09
C THR A 27 5.24 -36.04 -10.28
N ILE A 28 6.25 -36.31 -11.11
CA ILE A 28 6.50 -35.53 -12.34
C ILE A 28 5.29 -35.63 -13.26
N LYS A 29 4.69 -36.82 -13.36
CA LYS A 29 3.51 -37.07 -14.18
C LYS A 29 2.27 -36.30 -13.70
N GLU A 30 2.10 -36.13 -12.39
CA GLU A 30 1.02 -35.28 -11.85
C GLU A 30 1.21 -33.82 -12.23
N TRP A 31 2.45 -33.31 -12.14
CA TRP A 31 2.75 -31.96 -12.58
C TRP A 31 2.50 -31.78 -14.08
N GLU A 32 2.99 -32.69 -14.93
CA GLU A 32 2.81 -32.64 -16.39
C GLU A 32 1.33 -32.60 -16.79
N ASN A 33 0.47 -33.39 -16.11
CA ASN A 33 -0.97 -33.43 -16.38
C ASN A 33 -1.79 -32.35 -15.66
N SER A 34 -1.20 -31.59 -14.73
CA SER A 34 -1.91 -30.55 -13.98
C SER A 34 -2.24 -29.34 -14.86
N SER A 35 -3.46 -28.82 -14.74
CA SER A 35 -3.86 -27.55 -15.40
C SER A 35 -3.47 -26.31 -14.59
N THR A 36 -3.27 -26.42 -13.28
CA THR A 36 -2.87 -25.29 -12.43
C THR A 36 -1.36 -25.21 -12.22
N GLY A 37 -0.65 -26.35 -12.28
CA GLY A 37 0.76 -26.45 -11.94
C GLY A 37 1.05 -26.41 -10.44
N GLN A 38 0.03 -26.32 -9.58
CA GLN A 38 0.19 -26.19 -8.13
C GLN A 38 0.07 -27.52 -7.39
N ASP A 39 0.96 -27.77 -6.43
CA ASP A 39 0.86 -28.86 -5.45
C ASP A 39 0.22 -28.37 -4.12
N CYS A 40 0.47 -29.06 -3.01
CA CYS A 40 0.02 -28.68 -1.67
C CYS A 40 1.00 -27.74 -0.93
N TRP A 41 2.19 -27.50 -1.48
CA TRP A 41 3.23 -26.63 -0.90
C TRP A 41 3.37 -25.29 -1.62
N PHE A 42 2.66 -25.09 -2.73
CA PHE A 42 2.61 -23.84 -3.50
C PHE A 42 2.65 -22.58 -2.62
N GLN A 43 1.76 -22.47 -1.62
CA GLN A 43 1.64 -21.29 -0.77
C GLN A 43 2.85 -21.03 0.15
N TYR A 44 3.71 -22.04 0.32
CA TYR A 44 4.92 -21.99 1.14
C TYR A 44 6.20 -21.85 0.31
N GLN A 45 6.12 -22.02 -1.02
CA GLN A 45 7.26 -21.90 -1.92
C GLN A 45 7.20 -20.59 -2.70
N ILE A 46 6.22 -20.44 -3.60
CA ILE A 46 6.22 -19.34 -4.58
C ILE A 46 5.96 -17.97 -3.94
N PRO A 47 4.88 -17.74 -3.16
CA PRO A 47 4.69 -16.43 -2.53
C PRO A 47 5.83 -16.01 -1.58
N ILE A 48 6.50 -16.98 -0.96
CA ILE A 48 7.64 -16.71 -0.06
C ILE A 48 8.89 -16.34 -0.86
N MET A 49 9.12 -16.97 -2.02
CA MET A 49 10.18 -16.60 -2.97
C MET A 49 10.00 -15.14 -3.42
N GLU A 50 8.76 -14.74 -3.71
CA GLU A 50 8.42 -13.41 -4.22
C GLU A 50 8.72 -12.34 -3.18
N ILE A 51 8.39 -12.60 -1.90
CA ILE A 51 8.75 -11.74 -0.76
C ILE A 51 10.28 -11.60 -0.64
N GLY A 52 11.01 -12.67 -0.95
CA GLY A 52 12.49 -12.68 -0.96
C GLY A 52 13.11 -11.94 -2.13
N GLY A 53 12.33 -11.46 -3.11
CA GLY A 53 12.83 -10.86 -4.34
C GLY A 53 13.40 -11.86 -5.35
N GLU A 54 13.14 -13.16 -5.13
CA GLU A 54 13.53 -14.21 -6.04
C GLU A 54 12.60 -14.19 -7.27
N ILE A 55 13.18 -14.49 -8.43
CA ILE A 55 12.51 -14.50 -9.72
C ILE A 55 12.44 -15.93 -10.27
N GLU A 56 11.49 -16.17 -11.17
CA GLU A 56 11.29 -17.41 -11.93
C GLU A 56 11.01 -18.67 -11.09
N SER A 57 9.78 -19.18 -11.15
CA SER A 57 9.34 -20.39 -10.43
C SER A 57 9.39 -21.66 -11.30
N ILE A 58 10.59 -22.03 -11.77
CA ILE A 58 10.79 -23.18 -12.67
C ILE A 58 10.83 -24.49 -11.89
N VAL A 59 10.04 -25.48 -12.31
CA VAL A 59 10.01 -26.81 -11.68
C VAL A 59 11.21 -27.64 -12.12
N VAL A 60 12.13 -27.93 -11.20
CA VAL A 60 13.37 -28.67 -11.48
C VAL A 60 13.30 -30.16 -11.15
N GLY A 61 12.29 -30.58 -10.38
CA GLY A 61 12.17 -31.97 -9.93
C GLY A 61 10.81 -32.30 -9.32
N GLY A 62 10.53 -33.61 -9.22
CA GLY A 62 9.33 -34.16 -8.58
C GLY A 62 9.66 -35.36 -7.68
N LYS A 63 8.74 -35.72 -6.79
CA LYS A 63 8.91 -36.86 -5.86
C LYS A 63 8.34 -38.14 -6.44
N GLU A 64 9.22 -39.07 -6.79
CA GLU A 64 8.85 -40.39 -7.32
C GLU A 64 9.09 -41.49 -6.27
N TYR A 65 8.26 -42.52 -6.27
CA TYR A 65 8.47 -43.68 -5.39
C TYR A 65 9.57 -44.58 -5.96
N ASP A 66 10.63 -44.80 -5.18
CA ASP A 66 11.71 -45.71 -5.53
C ASP A 66 11.51 -47.07 -4.86
N GLU A 67 11.25 -48.10 -5.67
CA GLU A 67 11.00 -49.46 -5.18
C GLU A 67 12.22 -50.06 -4.46
N THR A 68 13.45 -49.67 -4.82
CA THR A 68 14.66 -50.21 -4.19
C THR A 68 14.85 -49.63 -2.79
N LEU A 69 14.57 -48.33 -2.62
CA LEU A 69 14.69 -47.63 -1.35
C LEU A 69 13.42 -47.70 -0.49
N GLN A 70 12.30 -48.17 -1.06
CA GLN A 70 10.98 -48.20 -0.42
C GLN A 70 10.55 -46.80 0.10
N ALA A 71 10.95 -45.75 -0.61
CA ALA A 71 10.77 -44.36 -0.20
C ALA A 71 10.52 -43.45 -1.40
N ARG A 72 9.89 -42.29 -1.17
CA ARG A 72 9.82 -41.23 -2.18
C ARG A 72 11.14 -40.50 -2.26
N VAL A 73 11.68 -40.38 -3.47
CA VAL A 73 12.94 -39.69 -3.76
C VAL A 73 12.71 -38.58 -4.77
N LEU A 74 13.48 -37.51 -4.64
CA LEU A 74 13.49 -36.44 -5.62
C LEU A 74 14.15 -36.94 -6.92
N LYS A 75 13.43 -36.79 -8.04
CA LYS A 75 13.95 -37.04 -9.39
C LYS A 75 14.00 -35.72 -10.17
N PRO A 76 15.09 -35.44 -10.91
CA PRO A 76 15.21 -34.24 -11.72
C PRO A 76 14.32 -34.30 -12.96
N ILE A 77 13.99 -33.13 -13.51
CA ILE A 77 13.33 -32.96 -14.81
C ILE A 77 14.33 -32.27 -15.75
N ASP A 78 15.07 -33.06 -16.52
CA ASP A 78 16.25 -32.60 -17.28
C ASP A 78 15.94 -31.40 -18.18
N TYR A 79 14.85 -31.45 -18.97
CA TYR A 79 14.50 -30.36 -19.90
C TYR A 79 14.13 -29.03 -19.21
N GLN A 80 13.66 -29.06 -17.96
CA GLN A 80 13.38 -27.86 -17.18
C GLN A 80 14.65 -27.31 -16.53
N ILE A 81 15.55 -28.19 -16.12
CA ILE A 81 16.86 -27.81 -15.59
C ILE A 81 17.66 -27.12 -16.69
N ASP A 82 17.67 -27.68 -17.90
CA ASP A 82 18.32 -27.07 -19.08
C ASP A 82 17.73 -25.67 -19.33
N TRP A 83 16.40 -25.53 -19.30
CA TRP A 83 15.74 -24.23 -19.47
C TRP A 83 16.12 -23.21 -18.38
N MET A 84 16.16 -23.63 -17.10
CA MET A 84 16.59 -22.78 -15.99
C MET A 84 18.06 -22.35 -16.17
N ILE A 85 18.94 -23.24 -16.62
CA ILE A 85 20.35 -22.93 -16.91
C ILE A 85 20.44 -21.89 -18.03
N ASP A 86 19.72 -22.09 -19.14
CA ASP A 86 19.73 -21.17 -20.27
C ASP A 86 19.28 -19.75 -19.85
N ARG A 87 18.20 -19.67 -19.06
CA ARG A 87 17.72 -18.39 -18.49
C ARG A 87 18.73 -17.73 -17.56
N THR A 88 19.35 -18.54 -16.70
CA THR A 88 20.41 -18.06 -15.80
C THR A 88 21.59 -17.48 -16.59
N VAL A 89 22.03 -18.18 -17.64
CA VAL A 89 23.12 -17.72 -18.50
C VAL A 89 22.77 -16.41 -19.19
N ARG A 90 21.55 -16.27 -19.73
CA ARG A 90 21.10 -15.02 -20.36
C ARG A 90 21.03 -13.84 -19.38
N LEU A 91 20.55 -14.06 -18.16
CA LEU A 91 20.57 -13.04 -17.10
C LEU A 91 22.01 -12.64 -16.71
N MET A 92 22.94 -13.60 -16.69
CA MET A 92 24.36 -13.31 -16.48
C MET A 92 24.98 -12.53 -17.64
N ASP A 93 24.58 -12.83 -18.87
CA ASP A 93 25.08 -12.17 -20.07
C ASP A 93 24.64 -10.70 -20.15
N LEU A 94 23.44 -10.35 -19.66
CA LEU A 94 23.01 -8.95 -19.52
C LEU A 94 24.00 -8.10 -18.72
N ARG A 95 24.69 -8.68 -17.75
CA ARG A 95 25.70 -7.97 -16.96
C ARG A 95 27.07 -7.91 -17.64
N ARG A 96 27.32 -8.78 -18.62
CA ARG A 96 28.62 -8.94 -19.30
C ARG A 96 28.69 -8.20 -20.62
N ILE A 97 27.57 -8.13 -21.35
CA ILE A 97 27.47 -7.39 -22.60
C ILE A 97 27.56 -5.90 -22.28
N GLU A 98 28.42 -5.17 -23.00
CA GLU A 98 28.50 -3.72 -22.86
C GLU A 98 27.20 -3.08 -23.36
N ASN A 99 26.68 -2.06 -22.67
CA ASN A 99 25.38 -1.46 -23.01
C ASN A 99 25.24 -1.07 -24.48
N LYS A 100 26.32 -0.59 -25.11
CA LYS A 100 26.34 -0.24 -26.54
C LYS A 100 26.03 -1.42 -27.47
N ASP A 101 26.35 -2.64 -27.06
CA ASP A 101 26.18 -3.86 -27.85
C ASP A 101 24.90 -4.63 -27.49
N LYS A 102 24.19 -4.22 -26.41
CA LYS A 102 22.94 -4.86 -25.97
C LYS A 102 21.80 -4.58 -26.94
N LYS A 103 21.08 -5.63 -27.32
CA LYS A 103 19.85 -5.57 -28.10
C LYS A 103 18.62 -5.73 -27.20
N VAL A 104 17.85 -4.67 -27.06
CA VAL A 104 16.65 -4.66 -26.21
C VAL A 104 15.41 -4.43 -27.06
N ALA A 105 14.42 -5.31 -26.89
CA ALA A 105 13.11 -5.16 -27.53
C ALA A 105 12.07 -4.63 -26.54
N ILE A 106 11.60 -3.40 -26.74
CA ILE A 106 10.53 -2.75 -25.99
C ILE A 106 9.19 -3.04 -26.68
N ILE A 107 8.33 -3.77 -25.99
CA ILE A 107 7.05 -4.25 -26.49
C ILE A 107 5.92 -3.49 -25.78
N TYR A 108 5.12 -2.76 -26.55
CA TYR A 108 3.95 -2.04 -26.05
C TYR A 108 2.66 -2.67 -26.57
N TYR A 109 1.55 -2.36 -25.91
CA TYR A 109 0.24 -2.93 -26.25
C TYR A 109 -0.60 -1.94 -27.03
N ALA A 110 -1.21 -2.41 -28.11
CA ALA A 110 -2.10 -1.62 -28.94
C ALA A 110 -3.43 -2.36 -29.08
N HIS A 111 -4.38 -2.03 -28.20
CA HIS A 111 -5.71 -2.64 -28.16
C HIS A 111 -6.77 -1.65 -28.67
N GLY A 112 -7.73 -2.13 -29.47
CA GLY A 112 -8.90 -1.36 -29.90
C GLY A 112 -8.77 -0.66 -31.26
N LYS A 113 -9.79 0.14 -31.61
CA LYS A 113 -9.88 0.81 -32.91
C LYS A 113 -8.79 1.87 -33.05
N ALA A 114 -8.14 1.90 -34.22
CA ALA A 114 -7.07 2.83 -34.61
C ALA A 114 -5.67 2.61 -34.00
N GLY A 115 -5.44 1.55 -33.22
CA GLY A 115 -4.09 1.24 -32.71
C GLY A 115 -3.64 2.15 -31.56
N ALA A 116 -4.58 2.59 -30.72
CA ALA A 116 -4.27 3.31 -29.49
C ALA A 116 -3.37 2.45 -28.59
N MET A 117 -2.28 3.04 -28.10
CA MET A 117 -1.41 2.39 -27.12
C MET A 117 -2.14 2.36 -25.77
N VAL A 118 -2.18 1.19 -25.14
CA VAL A 118 -2.91 0.98 -23.89
C VAL A 118 -1.92 0.47 -22.84
N ALA A 119 -1.80 1.22 -21.76
CA ALA A 119 -1.19 0.79 -20.53
C ALA A 119 -2.03 1.35 -19.37
N GLY A 120 -2.44 0.50 -18.44
CA GLY A 120 -3.21 0.88 -17.27
C GLY A 120 -2.50 2.02 -16.55
N ASN A 121 -3.16 3.18 -16.48
CA ASN A 121 -2.70 4.33 -15.73
C ASN A 121 -1.33 4.92 -16.16
N LEU A 122 -0.84 4.62 -17.36
CA LEU A 122 0.45 5.07 -17.89
C LEU A 122 0.30 5.67 -19.31
N ASP A 123 0.87 6.86 -19.55
CA ASP A 123 0.97 7.44 -20.90
C ASP A 123 2.21 6.89 -21.61
N VAL A 124 2.00 5.92 -22.50
CA VAL A 124 3.07 5.23 -23.24
C VAL A 124 3.81 6.17 -24.21
N VAL A 125 3.11 7.17 -24.78
CA VAL A 125 3.67 8.02 -25.86
C VAL A 125 4.87 8.86 -25.40
N PRO A 126 4.85 9.55 -24.23
CA PRO A 126 6.04 10.21 -23.66
C PRO A 126 6.96 9.23 -22.92
N SER A 127 6.41 8.18 -22.28
CA SER A 127 7.20 7.29 -21.40
C SER A 127 8.26 6.46 -22.14
N ILE A 128 7.98 5.98 -23.35
CA ILE A 128 8.98 5.24 -24.14
C ILE A 128 10.15 6.15 -24.56
N PRO A 129 9.92 7.34 -25.15
CA PRO A 129 10.98 8.34 -25.36
C PRO A 129 11.83 8.63 -24.12
N ASN A 130 11.21 8.84 -22.96
CA ASN A 130 11.96 9.10 -21.71
C ASN A 130 12.88 7.92 -21.34
N LEU A 131 12.41 6.68 -21.50
CA LEU A 131 13.25 5.50 -21.32
C LEU A 131 14.37 5.43 -22.36
N LEU A 132 14.10 5.72 -23.63
CA LEU A 132 15.12 5.71 -24.70
C LEU A 132 16.22 6.74 -24.43
N ASP A 133 15.86 7.94 -23.98
CA ASP A 133 16.82 8.98 -23.60
C ASP A 133 17.70 8.53 -22.43
N ALA A 134 17.11 7.93 -21.39
CA ALA A 134 17.85 7.37 -20.27
C ALA A 134 18.75 6.18 -20.66
N MET A 135 18.31 5.34 -21.60
CA MET A 135 19.12 4.27 -22.17
C MET A 135 20.33 4.85 -22.92
N ASN A 136 20.14 5.91 -23.72
CA ASN A 136 21.24 6.59 -24.39
C ASN A 136 22.24 7.19 -23.39
N GLU A 137 21.76 7.84 -22.33
CA GLU A 137 22.61 8.34 -21.23
C GLU A 137 23.36 7.23 -20.50
N SER A 138 22.75 6.05 -20.39
CA SER A 138 23.34 4.83 -19.81
C SER A 138 24.27 4.08 -20.78
N GLY A 139 24.49 4.60 -21.99
CA GLY A 139 25.45 4.08 -22.97
C GLY A 139 24.93 3.02 -23.93
N TYR A 140 23.61 2.84 -24.05
CA TYR A 140 23.01 2.01 -25.09
C TYR A 140 23.14 2.68 -26.46
N ASP A 141 23.33 1.89 -27.53
CA ASP A 141 23.50 2.44 -28.89
C ASP A 141 22.15 2.69 -29.55
N LEU A 142 21.74 3.97 -29.61
CA LEU A 142 20.57 4.43 -30.35
C LEU A 142 20.92 4.95 -31.77
N ASN A 143 22.16 4.77 -32.22
CA ASN A 143 22.68 5.26 -33.51
C ASN A 143 22.44 6.78 -33.73
N GLY A 144 22.50 7.55 -32.64
CA GLY A 144 22.28 9.00 -32.63
C GLY A 144 20.83 9.44 -32.84
N MET A 145 19.86 8.52 -32.82
CA MET A 145 18.44 8.85 -32.90
C MET A 145 17.92 9.29 -31.53
N GLN A 146 17.25 10.45 -31.49
CA GLN A 146 16.46 10.93 -30.36
C GLN A 146 15.05 11.15 -30.87
N LEU A 147 14.06 10.65 -30.16
CA LEU A 147 12.66 10.73 -30.56
C LEU A 147 11.90 11.54 -29.53
N ASN A 148 11.33 12.66 -29.93
CA ASN A 148 10.36 13.34 -29.07
C ASN A 148 8.96 12.69 -29.15
N ARG A 149 8.07 13.07 -28.25
CA ARG A 149 6.68 12.56 -28.17
C ARG A 149 5.94 12.57 -29.53
N SER A 150 6.09 13.65 -30.30
CA SER A 150 5.38 13.81 -31.57
C SER A 150 5.98 12.93 -32.67
N GLU A 151 7.30 12.82 -32.73
CA GLU A 151 8.01 11.95 -33.68
C GLU A 151 7.72 10.48 -33.40
N PHE A 152 7.78 10.07 -32.13
CA PHE A 152 7.45 8.71 -31.73
C PHE A 152 6.01 8.34 -32.10
N LEU A 153 5.03 9.20 -31.77
CA LEU A 153 3.63 8.97 -32.13
C LEU A 153 3.44 8.84 -33.65
N GLN A 154 4.13 9.65 -34.45
CA GLN A 154 4.07 9.54 -35.91
C GLN A 154 4.60 8.20 -36.40
N LEU A 155 5.73 7.72 -35.87
CA LEU A 155 6.28 6.41 -36.22
C LEU A 155 5.32 5.28 -35.83
N VAL A 156 4.69 5.35 -34.66
CA VAL A 156 3.67 4.37 -34.23
C VAL A 156 2.49 4.32 -35.22
N LEU A 157 1.95 5.48 -35.60
CA LEU A 157 0.82 5.55 -36.53
C LEU A 157 1.17 5.08 -37.96
N GLN A 158 2.42 5.27 -38.38
CA GLN A 158 2.89 4.92 -39.72
C GLN A 158 3.28 3.45 -39.84
N GLN A 159 4.08 2.93 -38.89
CA GLN A 159 4.72 1.62 -38.99
C GLN A 159 4.73 0.79 -37.69
N GLY A 160 4.34 1.37 -36.56
CA GLY A 160 4.31 0.70 -35.25
C GLY A 160 2.92 0.19 -34.85
N ARG A 161 2.16 -0.41 -35.76
CA ARG A 161 0.82 -0.93 -35.40
C ARG A 161 0.49 -2.23 -36.12
N ASN A 162 -0.26 -3.10 -35.44
CA ASN A 162 -0.87 -4.26 -36.08
C ASN A 162 -2.01 -3.79 -36.99
N ILE A 163 -2.02 -4.29 -38.22
CA ILE A 163 -3.08 -4.02 -39.20
C ILE A 163 -4.02 -5.22 -39.25
N GLY A 164 -5.31 -4.95 -39.04
CA GLY A 164 -6.33 -5.99 -39.09
C GLY A 164 -6.52 -6.57 -40.50
N VAL A 165 -6.98 -7.83 -40.55
CA VAL A 165 -7.21 -8.58 -41.81
C VAL A 165 -8.18 -7.87 -42.76
N TRP A 166 -9.07 -7.01 -42.23
CA TRP A 166 -10.02 -6.21 -43.00
C TRP A 166 -9.40 -5.03 -43.78
N ALA A 167 -8.14 -4.65 -43.51
CA ALA A 167 -7.47 -3.49 -44.11
C ALA A 167 -6.19 -3.86 -44.90
N PRO A 168 -6.26 -4.78 -45.88
CA PRO A 168 -5.07 -5.26 -46.61
C PRO A 168 -4.36 -4.16 -47.41
N GLY A 169 -5.08 -3.09 -47.81
CA GLY A 169 -4.50 -1.93 -48.47
C GLY A 169 -3.59 -1.12 -47.54
N GLU A 170 -3.95 -0.98 -46.26
CA GLU A 170 -3.10 -0.33 -45.26
C GLU A 170 -1.86 -1.16 -44.96
N LEU A 171 -2.01 -2.49 -44.85
CA LEU A 171 -0.87 -3.39 -44.66
C LEU A 171 0.12 -3.29 -45.84
N ARG A 172 -0.38 -3.32 -47.08
CA ARG A 172 0.46 -3.14 -48.27
C ARG A 172 1.16 -1.78 -48.26
N ASN A 173 0.42 -0.71 -47.95
CA ASN A 173 0.99 0.63 -47.86
C ASN A 173 2.09 0.71 -46.78
N MET A 174 1.90 0.03 -45.64
CA MET A 174 2.89 -0.04 -44.58
C MET A 174 4.18 -0.72 -45.05
N VAL A 175 4.05 -1.89 -45.69
CA VAL A 175 5.18 -2.67 -46.22
C VAL A 175 5.94 -1.94 -47.34
N GLU A 176 5.23 -1.21 -48.20
CA GLU A 176 5.83 -0.57 -49.38
C GLU A 176 6.52 0.78 -49.06
N ASN A 177 6.14 1.46 -47.97
CA ASN A 177 6.57 2.83 -47.69
C ASN A 177 7.37 3.01 -46.39
N TYR A 178 7.38 2.02 -45.50
CA TYR A 178 7.95 2.17 -44.16
C TYR A 178 8.85 0.99 -43.75
N ASP A 179 9.63 1.18 -42.67
CA ASP A 179 10.52 0.13 -42.16
C ASP A 179 9.71 -0.91 -41.36
N VAL A 180 9.53 -2.08 -41.97
CA VAL A 180 8.93 -3.25 -41.33
C VAL A 180 9.80 -4.47 -41.58
N GLU A 181 9.69 -5.46 -40.72
CA GLU A 181 10.37 -6.73 -40.92
C GLU A 181 9.48 -7.69 -41.71
N LEU A 182 10.04 -8.32 -42.74
CA LEU A 182 9.38 -9.36 -43.54
C LEU A 182 10.02 -10.72 -43.25
N LEU A 183 9.41 -11.48 -42.34
CA LEU A 183 9.86 -12.83 -42.00
C LEU A 183 9.32 -13.82 -43.05
N PRO A 184 10.18 -14.52 -43.82
CA PRO A 184 9.73 -15.53 -44.77
C PRO A 184 8.97 -16.66 -44.05
N VAL A 185 7.88 -17.11 -44.65
CA VAL A 185 7.07 -18.21 -44.08
C VAL A 185 7.89 -19.49 -43.97
N GLU A 186 8.81 -19.73 -44.90
CA GLU A 186 9.71 -20.88 -44.89
C GLU A 186 10.61 -20.89 -43.64
N THR A 187 11.15 -19.73 -43.25
CA THR A 187 11.95 -19.58 -42.03
C THR A 187 11.10 -19.80 -40.78
N TYR A 188 9.88 -19.26 -40.75
CA TYR A 188 8.93 -19.55 -39.66
C TYR A 188 8.64 -21.06 -39.55
N MET A 189 8.47 -21.74 -40.69
CA MET A 189 8.19 -23.17 -40.72
C MET A 189 9.34 -24.01 -40.16
N GLU A 190 10.59 -23.59 -40.33
CA GLU A 190 11.74 -24.25 -39.70
C GLU A 190 11.59 -24.25 -38.18
N TRP A 191 11.32 -23.09 -37.57
CA TRP A 191 11.14 -22.97 -36.12
C TRP A 191 9.84 -23.61 -35.62
N PHE A 192 8.73 -23.43 -36.35
CA PHE A 192 7.44 -24.00 -35.97
C PHE A 192 7.51 -25.53 -35.90
N ASN A 193 8.25 -26.18 -36.82
CA ASN A 193 8.42 -27.62 -36.85
C ASN A 193 9.25 -28.21 -35.70
N GLU A 194 10.02 -27.39 -34.98
CA GLU A 194 10.74 -27.80 -33.77
C GLU A 194 9.81 -27.89 -32.55
N LEU A 195 8.63 -27.26 -32.60
CA LEU A 195 7.64 -27.33 -31.53
C LEU A 195 7.05 -28.74 -31.40
N GLU A 196 6.65 -29.08 -30.17
CA GLU A 196 6.00 -30.35 -29.85
C GLU A 196 4.78 -30.60 -30.77
N PRO A 197 4.57 -31.82 -31.27
CA PRO A 197 3.50 -32.11 -32.22
C PRO A 197 2.10 -31.69 -31.76
N GLU A 198 1.80 -31.85 -30.47
CA GLU A 198 0.51 -31.46 -29.88
C GLU A 198 0.30 -29.94 -29.90
N ALA A 199 1.35 -29.15 -29.61
CA ALA A 199 1.29 -27.69 -29.65
C ALA A 199 1.02 -27.20 -31.08
N ARG A 200 1.73 -27.77 -32.08
CA ARG A 200 1.50 -27.46 -33.49
C ARG A 200 0.07 -27.79 -33.93
N GLN A 201 -0.40 -28.99 -33.59
CA GLN A 201 -1.74 -29.42 -33.96
C GLN A 201 -2.81 -28.50 -33.36
N SER A 202 -2.66 -28.11 -32.09
CA SER A 202 -3.59 -27.19 -31.43
C SER A 202 -3.68 -25.83 -32.13
N VAL A 203 -2.55 -25.28 -32.58
CA VAL A 203 -2.51 -24.04 -33.36
C VAL A 203 -3.22 -24.23 -34.70
N ASN A 204 -2.88 -25.30 -35.43
CA ASN A 204 -3.46 -25.55 -36.75
C ASN A 204 -4.98 -25.79 -36.69
N ASP A 205 -5.46 -26.49 -35.65
CA ASP A 205 -6.89 -26.73 -35.42
C ASP A 205 -7.65 -25.42 -35.14
N SER A 206 -7.00 -24.45 -34.50
CA SER A 206 -7.60 -23.17 -34.11
C SER A 206 -7.50 -22.10 -35.20
N TRP A 207 -6.38 -22.07 -35.93
CA TRP A 207 -5.99 -20.94 -36.79
C TRP A 207 -5.76 -21.32 -38.26
N GLY A 208 -5.91 -22.60 -38.60
CA GLY A 208 -5.58 -23.15 -39.92
C GLY A 208 -4.10 -23.42 -40.10
N GLU A 209 -3.69 -23.88 -41.28
CA GLU A 209 -2.27 -24.13 -41.55
C GLU A 209 -1.46 -22.82 -41.66
N PRO A 210 -0.15 -22.84 -41.33
CA PRO A 210 0.76 -21.72 -41.56
C PRO A 210 0.67 -21.18 -43.00
N PRO A 211 0.71 -19.85 -43.22
CA PRO A 211 0.95 -18.79 -42.23
C PRO A 211 -0.31 -18.25 -41.54
N GLY A 212 -1.49 -18.85 -41.74
CA GLY A 212 -2.76 -18.24 -41.36
C GLY A 212 -3.08 -16.98 -42.18
N GLN A 213 -3.75 -16.00 -41.58
CA GLN A 213 -4.25 -14.80 -42.27
C GLN A 213 -3.76 -13.46 -41.67
N ALA A 214 -3.35 -13.44 -40.40
CA ALA A 214 -2.98 -12.21 -39.72
C ALA A 214 -1.60 -11.71 -40.16
N MET A 215 -1.53 -10.44 -40.58
CA MET A 215 -0.30 -9.76 -40.97
C MET A 215 0.53 -10.54 -42.00
N VAL A 216 -0.14 -11.19 -42.96
CA VAL A 216 0.50 -11.91 -44.06
C VAL A 216 0.55 -11.02 -45.30
N TYR A 217 1.75 -10.86 -45.86
CA TYR A 217 2.00 -10.16 -47.11
C TYR A 217 2.59 -11.12 -48.15
N GLU A 218 2.15 -11.01 -49.40
CA GLU A 218 2.59 -11.84 -50.51
C GLU A 218 3.03 -10.96 -51.67
N ASN A 219 4.22 -11.25 -52.21
CA ASN A 219 4.75 -10.63 -53.42
C ASN A 219 5.35 -11.70 -54.35
N GLU A 220 6.01 -11.29 -55.44
CA GLU A 220 6.58 -12.22 -56.43
C GLU A 220 7.66 -13.15 -55.86
N SER A 221 8.27 -12.81 -54.72
CA SER A 221 9.36 -13.57 -54.08
C SER A 221 8.88 -14.60 -53.06
N GLY A 222 7.64 -14.50 -52.57
CA GLY A 222 7.08 -15.44 -51.61
C GLY A 222 6.05 -14.83 -50.66
N LYS A 223 5.73 -15.57 -49.60
CA LYS A 223 4.85 -15.14 -48.50
C LYS A 223 5.68 -14.78 -47.28
N TYR A 224 5.26 -13.73 -46.58
CA TYR A 224 5.97 -13.17 -45.43
C TYR A 224 4.98 -12.85 -44.31
N PHE A 225 5.42 -13.04 -43.07
CA PHE A 225 4.83 -12.37 -41.91
C PHE A 225 5.39 -10.96 -41.83
N VAL A 226 4.51 -9.97 -41.71
CA VAL A 226 4.87 -8.58 -41.50
C VAL A 226 4.95 -8.32 -40.01
N ILE A 227 6.14 -7.98 -39.52
CA ILE A 227 6.35 -7.58 -38.12
C ILE A 227 6.57 -6.06 -38.10
N PRO A 228 5.61 -5.29 -37.53
CA PRO A 228 5.75 -3.85 -37.34
C PRO A 228 6.91 -3.57 -36.37
N LYS A 229 7.76 -2.60 -36.69
CA LYS A 229 8.89 -2.21 -35.86
C LYS A 229 9.26 -0.74 -35.97
N ILE A 230 9.91 -0.23 -34.94
CA ILE A 230 10.60 1.05 -34.91
C ILE A 230 12.03 0.76 -34.44
N SER A 231 12.99 0.88 -35.36
CA SER A 231 14.39 0.56 -35.11
C SER A 231 15.15 1.82 -34.62
N VAL A 232 15.65 1.79 -33.39
CA VAL A 232 16.39 2.89 -32.75
C VAL A 232 17.78 2.38 -32.36
N GLY A 233 18.68 2.28 -33.34
CA GLY A 233 19.99 1.65 -33.17
C GLY A 233 19.88 0.16 -32.82
N ASN A 234 20.45 -0.25 -31.68
CA ASN A 234 20.31 -1.59 -31.13
C ASN A 234 19.02 -1.76 -30.32
N ILE A 235 18.18 -0.75 -30.18
CA ILE A 235 16.89 -0.85 -29.49
C ILE A 235 15.77 -1.03 -30.52
N LEU A 236 14.89 -1.99 -30.27
CA LEU A 236 13.70 -2.26 -31.06
C LEU A 236 12.47 -1.85 -30.27
N VAL A 237 11.59 -1.05 -30.85
CA VAL A 237 10.27 -0.76 -30.27
C VAL A 237 9.19 -1.36 -31.18
N ALA A 238 8.30 -2.19 -30.65
CA ALA A 238 7.30 -2.89 -31.47
C ALA A 238 5.98 -3.11 -30.71
N PRO A 239 4.82 -3.08 -31.40
CA PRO A 239 3.56 -3.48 -30.79
C PRO A 239 3.54 -5.00 -30.59
N GLN A 240 3.01 -5.48 -29.47
CA GLN A 240 2.76 -6.91 -29.28
C GLN A 240 1.82 -7.43 -30.38
N ALA A 241 2.11 -8.60 -30.95
CA ALA A 241 1.26 -9.20 -31.96
C ALA A 241 -0.18 -9.41 -31.46
N ALA A 242 -1.16 -9.25 -32.36
CA ALA A 242 -2.57 -9.35 -32.00
C ALA A 242 -2.97 -10.78 -31.58
N ARG A 243 -3.79 -10.88 -30.53
CA ARG A 243 -4.24 -12.16 -29.97
C ARG A 243 -5.26 -12.88 -30.85
N GLY A 244 -6.04 -12.14 -31.64
CA GLY A 244 -7.04 -12.65 -32.58
C GLY A 244 -7.13 -11.81 -33.85
N PHE A 245 -8.19 -12.04 -34.64
CA PHE A 245 -8.38 -11.45 -35.97
C PHE A 245 -9.37 -10.28 -36.03
N SER A 246 -10.03 -9.93 -34.92
CA SER A 246 -11.13 -8.96 -34.92
C SER A 246 -10.75 -7.63 -34.26
N GLN A 247 -11.57 -6.60 -34.50
CA GLN A 247 -11.38 -5.28 -33.88
C GLN A 247 -11.67 -5.25 -32.37
N ASN A 248 -12.32 -6.29 -31.82
CA ASN A 248 -12.82 -6.30 -30.45
C ASN A 248 -12.62 -7.68 -29.80
N ASP A 249 -11.36 -8.10 -29.70
CA ASP A 249 -10.96 -9.40 -29.16
C ASP A 249 -10.72 -9.38 -27.64
N THR A 250 -11.36 -8.47 -26.90
CA THR A 250 -11.15 -8.32 -25.44
C THR A 250 -11.42 -9.62 -24.67
N LEU A 251 -12.37 -10.44 -25.14
CA LEU A 251 -12.67 -11.75 -24.57
C LEU A 251 -11.52 -12.77 -24.72
N LEU A 252 -10.61 -12.57 -25.69
CA LEU A 252 -9.48 -13.46 -25.94
C LEU A 252 -8.24 -13.09 -25.11
N TYR A 253 -8.16 -11.88 -24.55
CA TYR A 253 -6.94 -11.41 -23.88
C TYR A 253 -6.62 -12.20 -22.62
N HIS A 254 -7.63 -12.63 -21.87
CA HIS A 254 -7.48 -13.43 -20.65
C HIS A 254 -7.82 -14.92 -20.86
N ASP A 255 -8.03 -15.36 -22.10
CA ASP A 255 -8.39 -16.75 -22.40
C ASP A 255 -7.15 -17.67 -22.41
N GLN A 256 -6.98 -18.39 -21.29
CA GLN A 256 -5.94 -19.39 -21.08
C GLN A 256 -6.21 -20.74 -21.81
N THR A 257 -7.27 -20.84 -22.62
CA THR A 257 -7.60 -22.08 -23.34
C THR A 257 -7.25 -22.03 -24.81
N MET A 258 -7.15 -20.84 -25.40
CA MET A 258 -6.86 -20.67 -26.84
C MET A 258 -5.35 -20.64 -27.10
N PRO A 259 -4.81 -21.36 -28.09
CA PRO A 259 -3.39 -21.24 -28.48
C PRO A 259 -3.11 -19.89 -29.18
N PRO A 260 -1.85 -19.40 -29.22
CA PRO A 260 -1.45 -18.24 -30.00
C PRO A 260 -1.61 -18.45 -31.51
N SER A 261 -1.86 -17.36 -32.24
CA SER A 261 -1.92 -17.37 -33.71
C SER A 261 -0.53 -17.55 -34.32
N HIS A 262 -0.44 -17.96 -35.58
CA HIS A 262 0.85 -18.08 -36.28
C HIS A 262 1.66 -16.78 -36.26
N GLN A 263 1.02 -15.63 -36.46
CA GLN A 263 1.68 -14.32 -36.38
C GLN A 263 2.30 -14.10 -34.99
N TYR A 264 1.55 -14.42 -33.94
CA TYR A 264 2.00 -14.23 -32.56
C TYR A 264 3.22 -15.10 -32.24
N ILE A 265 3.18 -16.36 -32.67
CA ILE A 265 4.32 -17.29 -32.54
C ILE A 265 5.51 -16.78 -33.36
N ALA A 266 5.28 -16.38 -34.61
CA ALA A 266 6.31 -15.85 -35.50
C ALA A 266 7.01 -14.62 -34.91
N PHE A 267 6.26 -13.71 -34.28
CA PHE A 267 6.80 -12.53 -33.61
C PHE A 267 7.81 -12.87 -32.52
N TYR A 268 7.41 -13.71 -31.55
CA TYR A 268 8.30 -14.07 -30.43
C TYR A 268 9.49 -14.95 -30.85
N LEU A 269 9.30 -15.86 -31.82
CA LEU A 269 10.41 -16.64 -32.38
C LEU A 269 11.38 -15.74 -33.16
N TRP A 270 10.88 -14.71 -33.86
CA TRP A 270 11.73 -13.74 -34.55
C TRP A 270 12.53 -12.87 -33.57
N LEU A 271 11.95 -12.45 -32.43
CA LEU A 271 12.70 -11.70 -31.42
C LEU A 271 13.97 -12.44 -30.98
N LYS A 272 13.88 -13.77 -30.81
CA LYS A 272 15.04 -14.60 -30.47
C LYS A 272 15.95 -14.88 -31.66
N ASN A 273 15.40 -15.43 -32.74
CA ASN A 273 16.20 -16.06 -33.80
C ASN A 273 16.57 -15.09 -34.93
N GLY A 274 15.75 -14.07 -35.16
CA GLY A 274 15.95 -13.07 -36.20
C GLY A 274 16.66 -11.82 -35.67
N TYR A 275 16.03 -11.13 -34.72
CA TYR A 275 16.57 -9.91 -34.13
C TYR A 275 17.75 -10.20 -33.17
N GLY A 276 17.62 -11.28 -32.38
CA GLY A 276 18.62 -11.67 -31.40
C GLY A 276 18.56 -10.81 -30.14
N ALA A 277 17.37 -10.65 -29.55
CA ALA A 277 17.19 -9.89 -28.31
C ALA A 277 18.01 -10.48 -27.16
N ASP A 278 18.71 -9.60 -26.44
CA ASP A 278 19.35 -9.92 -25.16
C ASP A 278 18.37 -9.79 -24.00
N ALA A 279 17.40 -8.86 -24.11
CA ALA A 279 16.28 -8.71 -23.18
C ALA A 279 15.02 -8.20 -23.89
N VAL A 280 13.88 -8.48 -23.28
CA VAL A 280 12.57 -7.91 -23.66
C VAL A 280 12.07 -7.03 -22.51
N VAL A 281 11.61 -5.83 -22.86
CA VAL A 281 10.85 -4.96 -21.98
C VAL A 281 9.38 -5.06 -22.38
N HIS A 282 8.55 -5.59 -21.49
CA HIS A 282 7.10 -5.46 -21.62
C HIS A 282 6.67 -4.15 -20.95
N PHE A 283 6.05 -3.26 -21.72
CA PHE A 283 5.87 -1.86 -21.32
C PHE A 283 4.41 -1.54 -20.96
N GLY A 284 4.10 -1.63 -19.66
CA GLY A 284 2.82 -1.24 -19.09
C GLY A 284 1.82 -2.39 -18.88
N ARG A 285 0.67 -2.07 -18.30
CA ARG A 285 -0.38 -3.02 -17.93
C ARG A 285 -1.47 -3.09 -19.03
N HIS A 286 -1.78 -4.17 -19.74
CA HIS A 286 -1.32 -5.55 -19.67
C HIS A 286 -0.90 -6.08 -21.03
N GLY A 287 0.12 -6.92 -21.04
CA GLY A 287 0.38 -7.83 -22.14
C GLY A 287 -0.53 -9.04 -22.15
N THR A 288 -0.42 -9.80 -23.24
CA THR A 288 -1.20 -11.04 -23.47
C THR A 288 -0.36 -12.31 -23.40
N GLN A 289 0.96 -12.21 -23.21
CA GLN A 289 1.87 -13.36 -23.29
C GLN A 289 1.75 -14.27 -22.06
N GLU A 290 1.64 -13.66 -20.89
CA GLU A 290 1.41 -14.31 -19.60
C GLU A 290 0.04 -15.02 -19.55
N TRP A 291 -0.91 -14.61 -20.39
CA TRP A 291 -2.27 -15.16 -20.46
C TRP A 291 -2.45 -16.27 -21.49
N LEU A 292 -1.43 -16.58 -22.29
CA LEU A 292 -1.50 -17.64 -23.30
C LEU A 292 -1.77 -19.00 -22.67
N GLN A 293 -2.30 -19.94 -23.47
CA GLN A 293 -2.66 -21.27 -23.01
C GLN A 293 -1.50 -22.01 -22.30
N GLY A 294 -1.80 -22.55 -21.11
CA GLY A 294 -0.82 -23.24 -20.26
C GLY A 294 -1.19 -23.23 -18.77
N LYS A 295 -0.34 -23.86 -17.95
CA LYS A 295 -0.54 -24.03 -16.50
C LYS A 295 -0.61 -22.69 -15.76
N GLY A 296 -1.48 -22.57 -14.75
CA GLY A 296 -1.65 -21.37 -13.91
C GLY A 296 -0.34 -20.80 -13.34
N THR A 297 0.57 -21.67 -12.92
CA THR A 297 1.93 -21.35 -12.46
C THR A 297 2.85 -22.55 -12.74
N SER A 298 4.12 -22.47 -12.36
CA SER A 298 5.06 -23.60 -12.44
C SER A 298 5.10 -24.19 -13.86
N LEU A 299 5.34 -23.32 -14.84
CA LEU A 299 5.19 -23.59 -16.27
C LEU A 299 6.12 -24.70 -16.77
N SER A 300 5.69 -25.38 -17.84
CA SER A 300 6.52 -26.30 -18.61
C SER A 300 6.94 -25.66 -19.93
N ILE A 301 8.25 -25.64 -20.21
CA ILE A 301 8.80 -25.15 -21.48
C ILE A 301 8.34 -25.96 -22.72
N LYS A 302 7.73 -27.12 -22.51
CA LYS A 302 7.23 -27.99 -23.61
C LYS A 302 5.76 -27.78 -23.95
N THR A 303 4.93 -27.41 -22.97
CA THR A 303 3.46 -27.42 -23.14
C THR A 303 2.79 -26.09 -22.81
N CYS A 304 3.51 -25.14 -22.20
CA CYS A 304 2.95 -23.84 -21.82
C CYS A 304 3.44 -22.75 -22.77
N TRP A 305 2.52 -22.18 -23.54
CA TRP A 305 2.84 -21.13 -24.51
C TRP A 305 3.59 -19.91 -23.95
N PRO A 306 3.29 -19.42 -22.73
CA PRO A 306 4.07 -18.33 -22.17
C PRO A 306 5.58 -18.65 -22.11
N ALA A 307 5.93 -19.85 -21.65
CA ALA A 307 7.32 -20.32 -21.57
C ALA A 307 7.90 -20.63 -22.97
N ILE A 308 7.14 -21.30 -23.85
CA ILE A 308 7.57 -21.66 -25.21
C ILE A 308 7.96 -20.42 -26.03
N LEU A 309 7.25 -19.30 -25.87
CA LEU A 309 7.49 -18.10 -26.67
C LEU A 309 8.63 -17.23 -26.14
N ILE A 310 8.68 -17.01 -24.82
CA ILE A 310 9.75 -16.22 -24.18
C ILE A 310 11.08 -16.99 -24.16
N GLN A 311 11.02 -18.31 -24.03
CA GLN A 311 12.20 -19.18 -24.07
C GLN A 311 13.20 -18.77 -22.98
N ASP A 312 14.44 -18.52 -23.36
CA ASP A 312 15.55 -18.10 -22.51
C ASP A 312 15.67 -16.58 -22.36
N ILE A 313 14.86 -15.78 -23.06
CA ILE A 313 14.99 -14.32 -23.04
C ILE A 313 14.58 -13.77 -21.65
N PRO A 314 15.44 -12.96 -20.99
CA PRO A 314 15.08 -12.20 -19.80
C PRO A 314 13.97 -11.19 -20.10
N VAL A 315 12.97 -11.13 -19.23
CA VAL A 315 11.83 -10.20 -19.37
C VAL A 315 11.86 -9.21 -18.21
N VAL A 316 11.99 -7.93 -18.54
CA VAL A 316 11.77 -6.81 -17.62
C VAL A 316 10.38 -6.28 -17.89
N TYR A 317 9.57 -6.07 -16.85
CA TYR A 317 8.17 -5.72 -17.02
C TYR A 317 7.81 -4.50 -16.17
N LEU A 318 7.51 -3.40 -16.87
CA LEU A 318 6.99 -2.18 -16.26
C LEU A 318 5.49 -2.37 -15.94
N TYR A 319 5.10 -2.19 -14.68
CA TYR A 319 3.74 -2.52 -14.26
C TYR A 319 3.22 -1.57 -13.17
N GLU A 320 1.92 -1.31 -13.16
CA GLU A 320 1.31 -0.44 -12.15
C GLU A 320 1.37 -1.08 -10.75
N VAL A 321 1.78 -0.32 -9.72
CA VAL A 321 1.89 -0.79 -8.32
C VAL A 321 0.56 -1.33 -7.76
N GLY A 322 -0.56 -0.65 -8.07
CA GLY A 322 -1.91 -1.05 -7.67
C GLY A 322 -2.49 -2.24 -8.45
N GLY A 323 -1.79 -2.70 -9.49
CA GLY A 323 -2.17 -3.79 -10.39
C GLY A 323 -1.81 -5.20 -9.91
N ILE A 324 -1.52 -5.38 -8.61
CA ILE A 324 -0.96 -6.61 -8.02
C ILE A 324 -1.70 -7.90 -8.42
N GLY A 325 -3.04 -7.85 -8.50
CA GLY A 325 -3.87 -9.02 -8.82
C GLY A 325 -3.50 -9.69 -10.15
N GLU A 326 -3.19 -8.90 -11.17
CA GLU A 326 -2.77 -9.38 -12.48
C GLU A 326 -1.24 -9.43 -12.62
N GLY A 327 -0.54 -8.48 -11.99
CA GLY A 327 0.92 -8.38 -12.05
C GLY A 327 1.65 -9.60 -11.49
N ILE A 328 1.08 -10.28 -10.48
CA ILE A 328 1.62 -11.56 -9.99
C ILE A 328 1.59 -12.64 -11.07
N MET A 329 0.62 -12.62 -11.98
CA MET A 329 0.59 -13.58 -13.10
C MET A 329 1.70 -13.28 -14.11
N ALA A 330 2.05 -12.02 -14.34
CA ALA A 330 3.21 -11.65 -15.15
C ALA A 330 4.52 -12.20 -14.54
N LYS A 331 4.69 -12.17 -13.22
CA LYS A 331 5.84 -12.81 -12.54
C LYS A 331 5.85 -14.32 -12.74
N ARG A 332 4.73 -14.99 -12.46
CA ARG A 332 4.63 -16.45 -12.41
C ARG A 332 4.53 -17.13 -13.78
N ARG A 333 3.97 -16.46 -14.78
CA ARG A 333 3.74 -16.99 -16.14
C ARG A 333 4.54 -16.27 -17.22
N GLY A 334 4.86 -15.00 -17.02
CA GLY A 334 5.73 -14.24 -17.91
C GLY A 334 7.23 -14.42 -17.62
N ASN A 335 7.59 -15.06 -16.49
CA ASN A 335 8.97 -15.14 -16.00
C ASN A 335 9.64 -13.77 -15.92
N ALA A 336 8.85 -12.76 -15.51
CA ALA A 336 9.25 -11.36 -15.53
C ALA A 336 9.92 -10.91 -14.23
N VAL A 337 10.93 -10.06 -14.38
CA VAL A 337 11.42 -9.17 -13.34
C VAL A 337 10.56 -7.92 -13.38
N MET A 338 9.80 -7.66 -12.32
CA MET A 338 8.92 -6.49 -12.27
C MET A 338 9.73 -5.26 -11.90
N VAL A 339 9.36 -4.15 -12.52
CA VAL A 339 9.66 -2.81 -12.05
C VAL A 339 8.33 -2.10 -11.99
N ASP A 340 7.86 -1.81 -10.79
CA ASP A 340 6.59 -1.13 -10.63
C ASP A 340 6.69 0.37 -10.90
N HIS A 341 5.58 0.96 -11.31
CA HIS A 341 5.43 2.40 -11.46
C HIS A 341 4.24 2.92 -10.66
N ALA A 342 4.30 4.20 -10.32
CA ALA A 342 3.26 4.90 -9.57
C ALA A 342 1.96 4.98 -10.38
N THR A 343 0.85 5.08 -9.66
CA THR A 343 -0.43 5.49 -10.24
C THR A 343 -0.36 6.99 -10.58
N PRO A 344 -1.22 7.50 -11.48
CA PRO A 344 -1.47 8.94 -11.58
C PRO A 344 -1.96 9.48 -10.23
N ALA A 345 -2.01 10.81 -10.10
CA ALA A 345 -2.62 11.44 -8.95
C ALA A 345 -4.05 10.92 -8.79
N ILE A 346 -4.40 10.45 -7.60
CA ILE A 346 -5.78 10.09 -7.27
C ILE A 346 -6.38 11.28 -6.54
N VAL A 347 -7.55 11.70 -7.00
CA VAL A 347 -8.24 12.90 -6.52
C VAL A 347 -9.67 12.53 -6.17
N SER A 348 -10.27 13.26 -5.23
CA SER A 348 -11.73 13.28 -5.10
C SER A 348 -12.33 13.87 -6.38
N ALA A 349 -13.39 13.27 -6.90
CA ALA A 349 -14.00 13.64 -8.17
C ALA A 349 -14.49 15.10 -8.18
N GLY A 350 -14.88 15.61 -7.02
CA GLY A 350 -15.46 16.94 -6.86
C GLY A 350 -16.76 17.08 -7.66
N LEU A 351 -17.22 18.32 -7.79
CA LEU A 351 -18.39 18.65 -8.60
C LEU A 351 -17.97 19.39 -9.87
N TYR A 352 -18.68 19.14 -10.97
CA TYR A 352 -18.46 19.87 -12.23
C TYR A 352 -19.77 20.23 -12.94
N GLY A 353 -19.71 21.28 -13.76
CA GLY A 353 -20.83 21.70 -14.61
C GLY A 353 -22.10 22.01 -13.81
N ASN A 354 -23.21 21.37 -14.20
CA ASN A 354 -24.50 21.57 -13.54
C ASN A 354 -24.54 21.06 -12.10
N LEU A 355 -23.67 20.12 -11.70
CA LEU A 355 -23.60 19.63 -10.32
C LEU A 355 -23.07 20.71 -9.39
N THR A 356 -21.98 21.40 -9.77
CA THR A 356 -21.45 22.55 -9.02
C THR A 356 -22.48 23.66 -8.95
N LEU A 357 -23.11 24.00 -10.09
CA LEU A 357 -24.14 25.03 -10.12
C LEU A 357 -25.34 24.69 -9.24
N LEU A 358 -25.75 23.42 -9.16
CA LEU A 358 -26.83 23.00 -8.27
C LEU A 358 -26.44 23.22 -6.81
N HIS A 359 -25.26 22.73 -6.41
CA HIS A 359 -24.74 22.86 -5.05
C HIS A 359 -24.55 24.33 -4.62
N ASP A 360 -23.94 25.16 -5.47
CA ASP A 360 -23.82 26.61 -5.22
C ASP A 360 -25.19 27.27 -5.01
N LYS A 361 -26.18 26.91 -5.83
CA LYS A 361 -27.53 27.47 -5.74
C LYS A 361 -28.25 27.02 -4.48
N MET A 362 -27.99 25.82 -3.98
CA MET A 362 -28.52 25.32 -2.70
C MET A 362 -27.99 26.17 -1.55
N HIS A 363 -26.68 26.47 -1.54
CA HIS A 363 -26.07 27.35 -0.52
C HIS A 363 -26.54 28.80 -0.61
N TYR A 364 -26.67 29.34 -1.82
CA TYR A 364 -27.27 30.67 -1.99
C TYR A 364 -28.74 30.70 -1.57
N TYR A 365 -29.48 29.61 -1.78
CA TYR A 365 -30.86 29.51 -1.33
C TYR A 365 -30.97 29.46 0.21
N GLU A 366 -30.04 28.78 0.89
CA GLU A 366 -30.01 28.68 2.35
C GLU A 366 -29.63 29.99 3.04
N THR A 367 -28.63 30.70 2.51
CA THR A 367 -28.03 31.88 3.15
C THR A 367 -28.67 33.22 2.77
N GLU A 368 -29.43 33.27 1.68
CA GLU A 368 -30.05 34.51 1.19
C GLU A 368 -31.30 34.91 2.00
N GLU A 369 -31.42 36.20 2.29
CA GLU A 369 -32.54 36.76 3.07
C GLU A 369 -33.61 37.43 2.17
N ASP A 370 -33.28 37.86 0.95
CA ASP A 370 -34.25 38.47 0.02
C ASP A 370 -35.20 37.42 -0.57
N GLU A 371 -36.49 37.50 -0.20
CA GLU A 371 -37.54 36.57 -0.64
C GLU A 371 -37.65 36.41 -2.16
N ASN A 372 -37.35 37.45 -2.95
CA ASN A 372 -37.41 37.35 -4.42
C ASN A 372 -36.21 36.56 -4.97
N LEU A 373 -35.03 36.73 -4.38
CA LEU A 373 -33.84 35.98 -4.78
C LEU A 373 -33.94 34.52 -4.37
N VAL A 374 -34.45 34.24 -3.16
CA VAL A 374 -34.75 32.88 -2.68
C VAL A 374 -35.71 32.15 -3.65
N ALA A 375 -36.75 32.84 -4.14
CA ALA A 375 -37.68 32.26 -5.11
C ALA A 375 -37.02 31.97 -6.47
N GLU A 376 -36.13 32.85 -6.94
CA GLU A 376 -35.37 32.62 -8.18
C GLU A 376 -34.32 31.50 -8.02
N TYR A 377 -33.68 31.37 -6.85
CA TYR A 377 -32.78 30.26 -6.56
C TYR A 377 -33.53 28.93 -6.51
N LYS A 378 -34.68 28.85 -5.82
CA LYS A 378 -35.55 27.65 -5.85
C LYS A 378 -35.91 27.24 -7.27
N LYS A 379 -36.28 28.21 -8.12
CA LYS A 379 -36.56 27.96 -9.53
C LYS A 379 -35.35 27.42 -10.29
N SER A 380 -34.18 28.00 -10.06
CA SER A 380 -32.93 27.55 -10.67
C SER A 380 -32.57 26.12 -10.25
N ILE A 381 -32.70 25.80 -8.95
CA ILE A 381 -32.46 24.47 -8.39
C ILE A 381 -33.34 23.43 -9.10
N ILE A 382 -34.66 23.68 -9.17
CA ILE A 382 -35.60 22.72 -9.78
C ILE A 382 -35.31 22.51 -11.27
N ASN A 383 -34.95 23.57 -12.00
CA ASN A 383 -34.59 23.46 -13.42
C ASN A 383 -33.30 22.64 -13.61
N ILE A 384 -32.27 22.88 -12.78
CA ILE A 384 -31.02 22.13 -12.87
C ILE A 384 -31.23 20.66 -12.47
N TYR A 385 -32.03 20.40 -11.43
CA TYR A 385 -32.44 19.05 -11.03
C TYR A 385 -33.11 18.28 -12.19
N ALA A 386 -34.02 18.94 -12.91
CA ALA A 386 -34.66 18.37 -14.10
C ALA A 386 -33.67 18.12 -15.24
N ASP A 387 -32.77 19.08 -15.52
CA ASP A 387 -31.75 18.95 -16.57
C ASP A 387 -30.77 17.80 -16.30
N LEU A 388 -30.48 17.50 -15.02
CA LEU A 388 -29.65 16.39 -14.58
C LEU A 388 -30.39 15.04 -14.59
N ASN A 389 -31.71 15.02 -14.84
CA ASN A 389 -32.58 13.85 -14.76
C ASN A 389 -32.56 13.16 -13.38
N PHE A 390 -32.37 13.93 -12.31
CA PHE A 390 -32.37 13.42 -10.93
C PHE A 390 -33.70 12.80 -10.50
N GLU A 391 -34.78 13.04 -11.26
CA GLU A 391 -36.06 12.34 -11.08
C GLU A 391 -35.94 10.81 -11.14
N HIS A 392 -35.01 10.27 -11.92
CA HIS A 392 -34.77 8.82 -12.01
C HIS A 392 -33.99 8.27 -10.82
N GLU A 393 -33.13 9.09 -10.22
CA GLU A 393 -32.31 8.70 -9.08
C GLU A 393 -33.13 8.71 -7.78
N PHE A 394 -33.87 9.80 -7.55
CA PHE A 394 -34.61 9.99 -6.29
C PHE A 394 -36.10 9.65 -6.37
N ASN A 395 -36.61 9.30 -7.56
CA ASN A 395 -38.03 9.00 -7.79
C ASN A 395 -38.98 10.14 -7.35
N VAL A 396 -38.54 11.39 -7.53
CA VAL A 396 -39.29 12.63 -7.28
C VAL A 396 -39.19 13.51 -8.52
N SER A 397 -40.32 13.86 -9.14
CA SER A 397 -40.33 14.67 -10.37
C SER A 397 -40.12 16.16 -10.07
N ALA A 398 -39.71 16.93 -11.08
CA ALA A 398 -39.58 18.37 -10.95
C ALA A 398 -40.92 19.06 -10.61
N ASP A 399 -42.04 18.53 -11.09
CA ASP A 399 -43.38 19.02 -10.75
C ASP A 399 -43.70 18.79 -9.26
N ASP A 400 -43.29 17.65 -8.69
CA ASP A 400 -43.45 17.38 -7.25
C ASP A 400 -42.67 18.41 -6.40
N LEU A 401 -41.45 18.78 -6.82
CA LEU A 401 -40.64 19.80 -6.13
C LEU A 401 -41.28 21.19 -6.14
N TRP A 402 -42.02 21.53 -7.20
CA TRP A 402 -42.78 22.77 -7.27
C TRP A 402 -43.96 22.78 -6.30
N GLU A 403 -44.56 21.62 -6.04
CA GLU A 403 -45.70 21.47 -5.14
C GLU A 403 -45.30 21.36 -3.65
N MET A 404 -44.06 20.96 -3.36
CA MET A 404 -43.54 20.86 -1.99
C MET A 404 -43.62 22.19 -1.24
N ASN A 405 -44.07 22.11 0.02
CA ASN A 405 -43.96 23.24 0.93
C ASN A 405 -42.49 23.49 1.32
N LYS A 406 -42.19 24.63 1.95
CA LYS A 406 -40.80 25.02 2.26
C LYS A 406 -40.06 23.92 3.05
N THR A 407 -40.66 23.42 4.13
CA THR A 407 -40.01 22.39 4.96
C THR A 407 -39.77 21.09 4.22
N GLU A 408 -40.71 20.66 3.37
CA GLU A 408 -40.54 19.46 2.53
C GLU A 408 -39.42 19.66 1.51
N PHE A 409 -39.37 20.82 0.87
CA PHE A 409 -38.34 21.16 -0.11
C PHE A 409 -36.95 21.24 0.55
N ASP A 410 -36.84 21.94 1.68
CA ASP A 410 -35.58 22.10 2.42
C ASP A 410 -35.05 20.74 2.89
N ASN A 411 -35.91 19.88 3.43
CA ASN A 411 -35.51 18.54 3.87
C ASN A 411 -35.15 17.59 2.72
N PHE A 412 -35.68 17.81 1.51
CA PHE A 412 -35.35 16.95 0.37
C PHE A 412 -34.10 17.43 -0.37
N ILE A 413 -33.98 18.75 -0.55
CA ILE A 413 -32.91 19.38 -1.30
C ILE A 413 -31.71 19.66 -0.41
N LEU A 414 -31.86 20.44 0.66
CA LEU A 414 -30.74 20.93 1.49
C LEU A 414 -30.28 19.92 2.53
N TYR A 415 -31.21 19.30 3.25
CA TYR A 415 -30.90 18.45 4.41
C TYR A 415 -31.25 16.98 4.18
N GLY A 416 -31.17 16.54 2.93
CA GLY A 416 -31.55 15.19 2.58
C GLY A 416 -30.92 14.71 1.28
N PRO A 417 -31.58 13.77 0.57
CA PRO A 417 -30.91 12.84 -0.33
C PRO A 417 -30.21 13.52 -1.50
N VAL A 418 -30.67 14.69 -1.95
CA VAL A 418 -30.04 15.40 -3.07
C VAL A 418 -28.71 16.01 -2.66
N HIS A 419 -28.62 16.65 -1.49
CA HIS A 419 -27.34 17.20 -1.01
C HIS A 419 -26.37 16.09 -0.67
N ASP A 420 -26.84 15.06 0.05
CA ASP A 420 -26.04 13.90 0.43
C ASP A 420 -25.44 13.21 -0.79
N TYR A 421 -26.24 13.02 -1.85
CA TYR A 421 -25.76 12.41 -3.10
C TYR A 421 -24.72 13.27 -3.83
N LEU A 422 -24.84 14.61 -3.79
CA LEU A 422 -23.81 15.48 -4.38
C LEU A 422 -22.49 15.35 -3.62
N HIS A 423 -22.54 15.26 -2.28
CA HIS A 423 -21.35 15.04 -1.45
C HIS A 423 -20.75 13.65 -1.66
N GLU A 424 -21.59 12.62 -1.79
CA GLU A 424 -21.16 11.26 -2.15
C GLU A 424 -20.42 11.25 -3.49
N ILE A 425 -21.00 11.81 -4.56
CA ILE A 425 -20.32 11.90 -5.86
C ILE A 425 -19.01 12.70 -5.75
N ALA A 426 -19.01 13.81 -5.01
CA ALA A 426 -17.84 14.66 -4.90
C ALA A 426 -16.68 13.97 -4.17
N SER A 427 -16.98 13.12 -3.19
CA SER A 427 -16.00 12.43 -2.36
C SER A 427 -15.41 11.16 -2.99
N GLU A 428 -16.04 10.61 -4.03
CA GLU A 428 -15.53 9.45 -4.77
C GLU A 428 -14.14 9.67 -5.35
N TYR A 429 -13.25 8.68 -5.22
CA TYR A 429 -11.88 8.79 -5.72
C TYR A 429 -11.77 8.36 -7.18
N MET A 430 -11.01 9.14 -7.96
CA MET A 430 -10.70 8.81 -9.35
C MET A 430 -9.25 9.14 -9.73
N PRO A 431 -8.64 8.38 -10.66
CA PRO A 431 -7.35 8.74 -11.23
C PRO A 431 -7.49 10.01 -12.09
N TYR A 432 -6.60 10.98 -11.86
CA TYR A 432 -6.54 12.25 -12.57
C TYR A 432 -5.33 12.28 -13.50
N GLY A 433 -5.60 12.00 -14.78
CA GLY A 433 -4.56 11.93 -15.81
C GLY A 433 -3.92 10.54 -15.91
N LEU A 434 -2.68 10.50 -16.40
CA LEU A 434 -1.89 9.28 -16.57
C LEU A 434 -0.48 9.53 -16.01
N HIS A 435 0.12 8.49 -15.44
CA HIS A 435 1.52 8.52 -15.04
C HIS A 435 2.42 8.64 -16.28
N ILE A 436 3.52 9.38 -16.16
CA ILE A 436 4.54 9.48 -17.21
C ILE A 436 5.86 9.02 -16.61
N LEU A 437 6.40 7.94 -17.16
CA LEU A 437 7.64 7.35 -16.68
C LEU A 437 8.79 8.37 -16.79
N GLY A 438 9.49 8.61 -15.67
CA GLY A 438 10.60 9.55 -15.60
C GLY A 438 10.21 11.02 -15.42
N GLU A 439 8.93 11.34 -15.28
CA GLU A 439 8.47 12.70 -14.94
C GLU A 439 7.94 12.73 -13.51
N GLN A 440 8.26 13.81 -12.78
CA GLN A 440 7.70 14.01 -11.46
C GLN A 440 6.26 14.46 -11.55
N MET A 441 5.44 14.01 -10.61
CA MET A 441 4.09 14.53 -10.41
C MET A 441 4.17 16.02 -10.08
N GLY A 442 3.36 16.83 -10.76
CA GLY A 442 3.30 18.28 -10.48
C GLY A 442 2.68 18.58 -9.12
N ASP A 443 2.89 19.80 -8.63
CA ASP A 443 2.49 20.23 -7.28
C ASP A 443 0.99 20.00 -6.98
N GLU A 444 0.09 20.38 -7.90
CA GLU A 444 -1.35 20.13 -7.78
C GLU A 444 -1.67 18.64 -7.64
N GLY A 445 -0.98 17.78 -8.40
CA GLY A 445 -1.15 16.34 -8.33
C GLY A 445 -0.64 15.74 -7.02
N ILE A 446 0.48 16.26 -6.50
CA ILE A 446 1.04 15.84 -5.21
C ILE A 446 0.07 16.21 -4.08
N ILE A 447 -0.42 17.44 -4.04
CA ILE A 447 -1.38 17.89 -3.01
C ILE A 447 -2.61 16.97 -3.02
N ALA A 448 -3.20 16.75 -4.19
CA ALA A 448 -4.43 15.96 -4.30
C ALA A 448 -4.21 14.48 -3.96
N MET A 449 -3.08 13.89 -4.39
CA MET A 449 -2.72 12.51 -4.05
C MET A 449 -2.49 12.36 -2.53
N VAL A 450 -1.74 13.29 -1.93
CA VAL A 450 -1.46 13.26 -0.49
C VAL A 450 -2.72 13.47 0.34
N LYS A 451 -3.61 14.39 -0.05
CA LYS A 451 -4.94 14.55 0.56
C LYS A 451 -5.72 13.24 0.55
N SER A 452 -5.75 12.57 -0.60
CA SER A 452 -6.43 11.28 -0.75
C SER A 452 -5.79 10.16 0.09
N MET A 453 -4.46 10.16 0.24
CA MET A 453 -3.74 9.21 1.11
C MET A 453 -3.94 9.46 2.61
N LEU A 454 -4.14 10.72 3.02
CA LEU A 454 -4.48 11.06 4.40
C LEU A 454 -5.93 10.66 4.74
N GLY A 455 -6.83 10.71 3.75
CA GLY A 455 -8.23 10.29 3.89
C GLY A 455 -9.02 11.13 4.88
N GLY A 456 -10.17 10.60 5.33
CA GLY A 456 -11.10 11.31 6.22
C GLY A 456 -10.55 11.61 7.61
N THR A 457 -9.53 10.90 8.08
CA THR A 457 -8.93 11.17 9.40
C THR A 457 -8.32 12.56 9.50
N PHE A 458 -7.76 13.09 8.40
CA PHE A 458 -7.22 14.45 8.38
C PHE A 458 -8.33 15.50 8.53
N GLU A 459 -9.46 15.29 7.88
CA GLU A 459 -10.65 16.13 8.03
C GLU A 459 -11.18 16.11 9.48
N GLU A 460 -11.28 14.91 10.08
CA GLU A 460 -11.68 14.71 11.47
C GLU A 460 -10.77 15.46 12.44
N HIS A 461 -9.44 15.40 12.24
CA HIS A 461 -8.49 16.12 13.09
C HIS A 461 -8.56 17.64 12.93
N VAL A 462 -8.72 18.15 11.70
CA VAL A 462 -8.87 19.60 11.44
C VAL A 462 -10.16 20.13 12.10
N THR A 463 -11.24 19.35 12.05
CA THR A 463 -12.50 19.68 12.72
C THR A 463 -12.35 19.63 14.24
N ALA A 464 -11.76 18.57 14.78
CA ALA A 464 -11.52 18.42 16.23
C ALA A 464 -10.64 19.55 16.80
N ALA A 465 -9.69 20.04 16.00
CA ALA A 465 -8.82 21.16 16.35
C ALA A 465 -9.50 22.54 16.31
N ASN A 466 -10.79 22.62 15.94
CA ASN A 466 -11.56 23.86 15.74
C ASN A 466 -10.84 24.87 14.81
N LEU A 467 -10.15 24.35 13.79
CA LEU A 467 -9.47 25.18 12.78
C LEU A 467 -10.43 25.59 11.65
N CYS A 468 -11.56 24.91 11.53
CA CYS A 468 -12.65 25.26 10.63
C CYS A 468 -13.92 25.52 11.45
N GLU A 469 -14.63 26.63 11.18
CA GLU A 469 -15.86 26.97 11.89
C GLU A 469 -17.00 25.99 11.58
N ASP A 470 -17.04 25.46 10.35
CA ASP A 470 -18.04 24.51 9.90
C ASP A 470 -17.37 23.42 9.04
N ALA A 471 -17.36 22.20 9.59
CA ALA A 471 -16.77 21.02 8.97
C ALA A 471 -17.37 20.69 7.60
N HIS A 472 -18.61 21.14 7.33
CA HIS A 472 -19.26 20.96 6.04
C HIS A 472 -18.42 21.52 4.87
N TYR A 473 -17.63 22.58 5.11
CA TYR A 473 -16.77 23.19 4.08
C TYR A 473 -15.46 22.44 3.84
N LEU A 474 -15.14 21.42 4.64
CA LEU A 474 -13.99 20.54 4.42
C LEU A 474 -14.30 19.43 3.42
N ASP A 475 -15.59 19.20 3.14
CA ASP A 475 -16.02 18.19 2.16
C ASP A 475 -15.44 18.51 0.75
N PRO A 476 -15.04 17.47 -0.01
CA PRO A 476 -14.53 17.64 -1.36
C PRO A 476 -15.45 18.42 -2.32
N ALA A 477 -16.76 18.46 -2.08
CA ALA A 477 -17.73 19.27 -2.84
C ALA A 477 -17.44 20.77 -2.77
N HIS A 478 -16.68 21.23 -1.77
CA HIS A 478 -16.26 22.62 -1.59
C HIS A 478 -14.80 22.86 -2.00
N SER A 479 -14.14 21.91 -2.69
CA SER A 479 -12.74 22.07 -3.09
C SER A 479 -12.53 23.18 -4.15
N PRO A 480 -11.42 23.95 -4.10
CA PRO A 480 -10.37 23.90 -3.09
C PRO A 480 -10.85 24.47 -1.75
N ASN A 481 -10.52 23.76 -0.66
CA ASN A 481 -10.91 24.11 0.70
C ASN A 481 -9.71 24.22 1.64
N LEU A 482 -9.95 24.43 2.94
CA LEU A 482 -8.89 24.61 3.93
C LEU A 482 -7.86 23.47 3.94
N LEU A 483 -8.26 22.22 3.68
CA LEU A 483 -7.35 21.08 3.63
C LEU A 483 -6.34 21.24 2.48
N ASP A 484 -6.80 21.68 1.31
CA ASP A 484 -5.94 21.93 0.14
C ASP A 484 -4.97 23.08 0.42
N GLU A 485 -5.44 24.15 1.08
CA GLU A 485 -4.61 25.30 1.44
C GLU A 485 -3.51 24.95 2.45
N LEU A 486 -3.83 24.14 3.47
CA LEU A 486 -2.84 23.68 4.45
C LEU A 486 -1.77 22.80 3.79
N LEU A 487 -2.18 21.92 2.86
CA LEU A 487 -1.26 21.07 2.13
C LEU A 487 -0.40 21.86 1.13
N ASP A 488 -0.94 22.88 0.46
CA ASP A 488 -0.16 23.78 -0.41
C ASP A 488 0.96 24.48 0.37
N ASP A 489 0.64 25.04 1.54
CA ASP A 489 1.60 25.76 2.37
C ASP A 489 2.76 24.87 2.85
N VAL A 490 2.49 23.60 3.15
CA VAL A 490 3.52 22.67 3.62
C VAL A 490 4.28 22.04 2.46
N LEU A 491 3.58 21.55 1.43
CA LEU A 491 4.17 20.71 0.38
C LEU A 491 4.82 21.52 -0.75
N VAL A 492 4.33 22.73 -1.01
CA VAL A 492 4.79 23.63 -2.07
C VAL A 492 5.58 24.80 -1.49
N ASN A 493 5.02 25.51 -0.51
CA ASN A 493 5.72 26.65 0.11
C ASN A 493 6.81 26.21 1.10
N GLY A 494 6.81 24.94 1.54
CA GLY A 494 7.81 24.39 2.44
C GLY A 494 7.74 24.98 3.85
N THR A 495 6.56 25.45 4.26
CA THR A 495 6.32 26.00 5.59
C THR A 495 6.36 24.88 6.62
N ASP A 496 7.00 25.11 7.77
CA ASP A 496 6.95 24.15 8.87
C ASP A 496 5.49 23.98 9.34
N PRO A 497 4.98 22.75 9.50
CA PRO A 497 3.58 22.51 9.88
C PRO A 497 3.14 23.21 11.17
N MET A 498 4.04 23.37 12.14
CA MET A 498 3.72 24.02 13.41
C MET A 498 3.63 25.53 13.23
N ASP A 499 4.63 26.12 12.57
CA ASP A 499 4.65 27.56 12.27
C ASP A 499 3.43 27.95 11.42
N LEU A 500 3.06 27.09 10.46
CA LEU A 500 1.85 27.26 9.66
C LEU A 500 0.61 27.40 10.53
N LEU A 501 0.35 26.45 11.43
CA LEU A 501 -0.85 26.53 12.28
C LEU A 501 -0.82 27.76 13.19
N ILE A 502 0.35 28.06 13.77
CA ILE A 502 0.51 29.19 14.68
C ILE A 502 0.23 30.51 13.97
N ASP A 503 0.86 30.72 12.82
CA ASP A 503 0.81 31.99 12.12
C ASP A 503 -0.52 32.17 11.37
N ARG A 504 -1.04 31.11 10.73
CA ARG A 504 -2.29 31.16 9.96
C ARG A 504 -3.51 31.38 10.85
N PHE A 505 -3.57 30.70 11.98
CA PHE A 505 -4.70 30.79 12.91
C PHE A 505 -4.43 31.76 14.08
N ASN A 506 -3.33 32.51 14.02
CA ASN A 506 -2.93 33.50 15.03
C ASN A 506 -2.96 32.93 16.46
N ILE A 507 -2.47 31.70 16.61
CA ILE A 507 -2.41 31.00 17.90
C ILE A 507 -1.36 31.72 18.74
N THR A 508 -1.78 32.29 19.87
CA THR A 508 -0.93 33.23 20.60
C THR A 508 0.19 32.49 21.32
N TYR A 509 1.46 32.84 21.04
CA TYR A 509 2.65 32.28 21.68
C TYR A 509 2.55 32.21 23.23
N SER A 510 1.92 33.20 23.86
CA SER A 510 1.78 33.26 25.33
C SER A 510 0.88 32.19 25.95
N SER A 511 0.22 31.33 25.17
CA SER A 511 -0.63 30.23 25.70
C SER A 511 0.08 28.89 25.83
N GLY A 512 1.34 28.76 25.37
CA GLY A 512 2.08 27.51 25.53
C GLY A 512 2.36 27.19 27.00
N GLU A 513 1.97 26.01 27.46
CA GLU A 513 2.24 25.54 28.82
C GLU A 513 3.70 25.10 28.92
N PHE A 514 4.47 25.77 29.78
CA PHE A 514 5.80 25.29 30.16
C PHE A 514 5.63 24.00 30.97
N ILE A 515 6.23 22.91 30.47
CA ILE A 515 6.13 21.61 31.13
C ILE A 515 7.35 21.38 32.01
N ALA A 516 8.54 21.49 31.43
CA ALA A 516 9.79 21.26 32.13
C ALA A 516 10.98 21.83 31.35
N ASN A 517 12.12 21.99 32.03
CA ASN A 517 13.40 22.22 31.39
C ASN A 517 14.51 21.41 32.07
N THR A 518 15.61 21.24 31.34
CA THR A 518 16.82 20.61 31.83
C THR A 518 18.03 21.18 31.09
N THR A 519 19.23 20.81 31.51
CA THR A 519 20.46 21.16 30.82
C THR A 519 21.18 19.88 30.43
N CYS A 520 21.65 19.80 29.19
CA CYS A 520 22.38 18.61 28.77
C CYS A 520 23.75 18.51 29.47
N ASP A 521 24.21 17.28 29.67
CA ASP A 521 25.49 16.99 30.29
C ASP A 521 26.68 17.24 29.34
N GLY A 522 27.90 16.97 29.82
CA GLY A 522 29.12 17.12 29.03
C GLY A 522 29.20 16.21 27.79
N SER A 523 28.31 15.23 27.66
CA SER A 523 28.16 14.33 26.50
C SER A 523 27.01 14.72 25.57
N GLY A 524 26.33 15.84 25.85
CA GLY A 524 25.17 16.32 25.10
C GLY A 524 23.88 15.57 25.44
N GLY A 525 23.89 14.72 26.47
CA GLY A 525 22.74 13.94 26.91
C GLY A 525 21.82 14.76 27.80
N TYR A 526 20.51 14.66 27.61
CA TYR A 526 19.50 15.29 28.46
C TYR A 526 18.46 14.27 28.92
N ASN A 527 17.78 14.57 30.04
CA ASN A 527 16.73 13.72 30.59
C ASN A 527 15.66 14.55 31.30
N PHE A 528 14.40 14.22 31.04
CA PHE A 528 13.20 14.64 31.75
C PHE A 528 12.61 13.41 32.44
N SER A 529 12.44 13.48 33.76
CA SER A 529 12.07 12.30 34.56
C SER A 529 10.59 12.21 34.91
N ILE A 530 9.83 13.30 34.74
CA ILE A 530 8.41 13.38 35.05
C ILE A 530 7.77 14.25 33.97
N VAL A 531 7.18 13.62 32.98
CA VAL A 531 6.43 14.28 31.91
C VAL A 531 5.08 13.59 31.83
N LYS A 532 4.01 14.38 31.79
CA LYS A 532 2.66 13.83 31.63
C LYS A 532 2.49 13.27 30.21
N ASP A 533 1.52 12.40 30.04
CA ASP A 533 1.05 12.02 28.72
C ASP A 533 0.52 13.27 27.99
N GLY A 534 0.84 13.37 26.70
CA GLY A 534 0.53 14.52 25.88
C GLY A 534 1.52 14.69 24.73
N LYS A 535 1.22 15.66 23.87
CA LYS A 535 2.05 16.02 22.71
C LYS A 535 2.82 17.31 23.00
N TYR A 536 4.13 17.26 22.79
CA TYR A 536 5.03 18.34 23.20
C TYR A 536 6.04 18.71 22.11
N ALA A 537 6.47 19.97 22.14
CA ALA A 537 7.62 20.44 21.40
C ALA A 537 8.83 20.55 22.34
N LEU A 538 9.93 19.93 21.93
CA LEU A 538 11.20 19.93 22.64
C LEU A 538 12.15 20.91 21.96
N TYR A 539 12.59 21.94 22.67
CA TYR A 539 13.50 22.95 22.16
C TYR A 539 14.86 22.86 22.83
N ALA A 540 15.93 22.88 22.05
CA ALA A 540 17.29 23.00 22.53
C ALA A 540 17.90 24.35 22.10
N LEU A 541 18.52 25.05 23.05
CA LEU A 541 19.15 26.33 22.79
C LEU A 541 20.47 26.54 23.56
N LYS A 542 21.46 27.09 22.85
CA LYS A 542 22.77 27.46 23.38
C LYS A 542 23.22 28.82 22.85
N GLN A 543 23.54 29.75 23.74
CA GLN A 543 24.18 31.00 23.35
C GLN A 543 25.68 30.77 23.07
N THR A 544 26.16 31.27 21.94
CA THR A 544 27.58 31.22 21.55
C THR A 544 28.09 32.61 21.17
N ASP A 545 29.41 32.78 21.08
CA ASP A 545 30.04 34.05 20.66
C ASP A 545 29.56 34.55 19.27
N GLY A 546 28.99 33.65 18.46
CA GLY A 546 28.50 33.93 17.11
C GLY A 546 26.97 34.03 16.97
N GLY A 547 26.21 34.03 18.06
CA GLY A 547 24.73 34.01 18.06
C GLY A 547 24.16 32.80 18.80
N TRP A 548 22.84 32.59 18.68
CA TRP A 548 22.16 31.44 19.27
C TRP A 548 22.22 30.23 18.34
N LEU A 549 22.48 29.07 18.92
CA LEU A 549 22.21 27.76 18.31
C LEU A 549 20.85 27.30 18.82
N THR A 550 19.97 26.89 17.91
CA THR A 550 18.61 26.41 18.24
C THR A 550 18.28 25.16 17.45
N GLY A 551 17.47 24.29 18.02
CA GLY A 551 16.87 23.14 17.35
C GLY A 551 15.63 22.71 18.10
N ASN A 552 14.70 22.08 17.42
CA ASN A 552 13.47 21.56 18.00
C ASN A 552 13.23 20.12 17.53
N GLU A 553 12.40 19.39 18.28
CA GLU A 553 11.88 18.08 17.90
C GLU A 553 10.50 17.90 18.55
N TYR A 554 9.61 17.16 17.90
CA TYR A 554 8.26 16.88 18.41
C TYR A 554 8.21 15.51 19.06
N ILE A 555 7.55 15.41 20.21
CA ILE A 555 7.47 14.17 20.97
C ILE A 555 6.04 13.93 21.46
N THR A 556 5.66 12.65 21.50
CA THR A 556 4.39 12.20 22.06
C THR A 556 4.70 11.21 23.19
N ILE A 557 4.02 11.39 24.31
CA ILE A 557 4.14 10.52 25.48
C ILE A 557 2.76 9.93 25.75
N GLU A 558 2.70 8.61 25.78
CA GLU A 558 1.47 7.86 26.04
C GLU A 558 1.73 6.73 27.03
N GLY A 559 0.80 6.53 27.95
CA GLY A 559 0.84 5.44 28.92
C GLY A 559 2.03 5.51 29.86
N GLY A 560 2.59 6.69 30.15
CA GLY A 560 3.74 6.85 31.02
C GLY A 560 5.04 6.23 30.50
N GLN A 561 5.13 5.97 29.19
CA GLN A 561 6.30 5.31 28.61
C GLN A 561 7.54 6.21 28.61
N ALA A 562 8.71 5.57 28.71
CA ALA A 562 10.00 6.25 28.56
C ALA A 562 10.36 6.38 27.07
N LEU A 563 10.35 7.60 26.55
CA LEU A 563 10.86 7.95 25.24
C LEU A 563 12.37 8.19 25.32
N SER A 564 13.15 7.31 24.70
CA SER A 564 14.62 7.37 24.75
C SER A 564 15.25 7.52 23.38
N GLY A 565 16.37 8.23 23.31
CA GLY A 565 17.14 8.38 22.07
C GLY A 565 16.69 9.53 21.16
N VAL A 566 15.86 10.45 21.65
CA VAL A 566 15.42 11.64 20.89
C VAL A 566 16.65 12.46 20.48
N ARG A 567 16.79 12.76 19.18
CA ARG A 567 17.93 13.50 18.65
C ARG A 567 17.52 14.93 18.36
N LEU A 568 18.27 15.89 18.86
CA LEU A 568 18.08 17.31 18.57
C LEU A 568 19.27 17.82 17.78
N ASN A 569 19.01 18.34 16.57
CA ASN A 569 20.04 18.92 15.72
C ASN A 569 20.00 20.45 15.81
N LEU A 570 21.08 21.05 16.28
CA LEU A 570 21.20 22.50 16.40
C LEU A 570 21.70 23.14 15.10
N SER A 571 21.00 24.18 14.67
CA SER A 571 21.40 25.07 13.59
C SER A 571 21.72 26.47 14.14
N LYS A 572 22.52 27.25 13.40
CA LYS A 572 22.90 28.61 13.80
C LYS A 572 21.83 29.60 13.36
N ASN A 573 21.24 30.32 14.30
CA ASN A 573 20.33 31.41 13.98
C ASN A 573 21.11 32.55 13.29
N ALA A 574 20.63 33.00 12.13
CA ALA A 574 21.24 34.10 11.40
C ALA A 574 21.19 35.39 12.25
N THR A 575 22.35 36.01 12.47
CA THR A 575 22.45 37.27 13.22
C THR A 575 21.69 38.38 12.49
N GLY A 576 20.54 38.82 13.03
CA GLY A 576 19.83 40.02 12.56
C GLY A 576 18.33 39.87 12.29
N THR A 577 17.76 38.66 12.36
CA THR A 577 16.31 38.44 12.34
C THR A 577 15.74 38.51 13.75
N LYS A 578 14.64 39.26 13.93
CA LYS A 578 13.80 39.12 15.13
C LYS A 578 13.22 37.71 15.09
N ASN A 579 13.74 36.81 15.91
CA ASN A 579 13.17 35.49 16.07
C ASN A 579 12.26 35.54 17.30
N THR A 580 10.99 35.85 17.06
CA THR A 580 9.94 35.96 18.09
C THR A 580 9.78 34.67 18.90
N GLU A 581 10.04 33.53 18.28
CA GLU A 581 10.00 32.22 18.93
C GLU A 581 11.18 32.01 19.88
N LEU A 582 12.40 32.32 19.45
CA LEU A 582 13.58 32.27 20.32
C LEU A 582 13.43 33.21 21.52
N GLU A 583 12.91 34.42 21.31
CA GLU A 583 12.65 35.38 22.38
C GLU A 583 11.62 34.83 23.39
N TYR A 584 10.55 34.17 22.91
CA TYR A 584 9.55 33.51 23.74
C TYR A 584 10.11 32.33 24.55
N VAL A 585 10.87 31.42 23.93
CA VAL A 585 11.47 30.27 24.63
C VAL A 585 12.51 30.74 25.66
N ILE A 586 13.26 31.80 25.34
CA ILE A 586 14.17 32.46 26.31
C ILE A 586 13.37 33.07 27.47
N GLU A 587 12.29 33.80 27.20
CA GLU A 587 11.43 34.39 28.25
C GLU A 587 10.84 33.31 29.16
N LEU A 588 10.39 32.18 28.60
CA LEU A 588 9.93 31.03 29.39
C LEU A 588 11.02 30.45 30.29
N LEU A 589 12.25 30.31 29.78
CA LEU A 589 13.40 29.84 30.55
C LEU A 589 13.82 30.82 31.65
N GLU A 590 13.79 32.12 31.38
CA GLU A 590 14.09 33.17 32.36
C GLU A 590 13.05 33.19 33.49
N ASN A 591 11.78 32.98 33.15
CA ASN A 591 10.69 32.89 34.12
C ASN A 591 10.65 31.54 34.86
N ASN A 592 11.23 30.48 34.30
CA ASN A 592 11.25 29.13 34.88
C ASN A 592 12.67 28.54 34.85
N PRO A 593 13.62 29.04 35.65
CA PRO A 593 14.99 28.51 35.66
C PRO A 593 15.01 27.03 36.09
N PRO A 594 15.97 26.22 35.58
CA PRO A 594 16.06 24.80 35.92
C PRO A 594 16.08 24.56 37.42
N VAL A 595 15.10 23.79 37.92
CA VAL A 595 14.95 23.53 39.34
C VAL A 595 16.09 22.61 39.80
N SER A 596 16.93 23.10 40.71
CA SER A 596 17.93 22.26 41.37
C SER A 596 17.23 21.19 42.22
N LYS A 597 17.69 19.93 42.14
CA LYS A 597 17.19 18.82 42.97
C LYS A 597 17.00 19.24 44.44
N PRO A 598 15.92 18.79 45.11
CA PRO A 598 15.69 19.13 46.51
C PRO A 598 16.93 18.81 47.36
N THR A 599 17.36 19.78 48.15
CA THR A 599 18.52 19.66 49.06
C THR A 599 18.02 19.56 50.51
N GLY A 600 17.59 18.37 50.89
CA GLY A 600 17.26 18.00 52.28
C GLY A 600 18.18 16.91 52.83
N THR A 601 17.89 16.42 54.04
CA THR A 601 18.63 15.31 54.68
C THR A 601 17.74 14.11 55.01
N GLY A 602 16.43 14.17 54.77
CA GLY A 602 15.48 13.10 55.05
C GLY A 602 15.55 11.96 54.03
N THR A 603 15.18 10.75 54.46
CA THR A 603 15.17 9.53 53.63
C THR A 603 13.85 8.78 53.84
N ILE A 604 13.23 8.32 52.76
CA ILE A 604 12.10 7.37 52.80
C ILE A 604 12.57 6.09 52.11
N PHE A 605 12.43 4.95 52.75
CA PHE A 605 12.75 3.65 52.16
C PHE A 605 11.77 2.59 52.66
N GLY A 606 11.69 1.45 52.00
CA GLY A 606 10.82 0.34 52.42
C GLY A 606 10.71 -0.74 51.36
N CYS A 607 9.88 -1.75 51.61
CA CYS A 607 9.66 -2.88 50.71
C CYS A 607 8.22 -2.87 50.15
N ILE A 608 8.10 -3.13 48.84
CA ILE A 608 6.83 -3.29 48.13
C ILE A 608 6.45 -4.76 48.11
N THR A 609 5.23 -5.04 48.57
CA THR A 609 4.63 -6.37 48.53
C THR A 609 3.22 -6.29 47.92
N TYR A 610 2.70 -7.40 47.42
CA TYR A 610 1.26 -7.59 47.24
C TYR A 610 0.87 -9.01 47.66
N SER A 611 -0.41 -9.22 47.99
CA SER A 611 -0.90 -10.51 48.49
C SER A 611 -1.96 -11.15 47.59
N PRO A 612 -1.57 -11.83 46.50
CA PRO A 612 -2.49 -12.68 45.77
C PRO A 612 -2.86 -13.89 46.64
N MET A 613 -4.15 -14.03 46.96
CA MET A 613 -4.70 -15.19 47.69
C MET A 613 -4.13 -15.42 49.10
N GLY A 614 -3.70 -14.36 49.79
CA GLY A 614 -3.39 -14.38 51.23
C GLY A 614 -1.92 -14.68 51.62
N SER A 615 -1.00 -14.75 50.65
CA SER A 615 0.46 -14.81 50.90
C SER A 615 1.13 -13.56 50.36
N LEU A 616 2.02 -12.91 51.12
CA LEU A 616 2.75 -11.71 50.70
C LEU A 616 3.93 -12.06 49.78
N TRP A 617 4.01 -11.39 48.63
CA TRP A 617 5.10 -11.52 47.66
C TRP A 617 5.79 -10.17 47.47
N GLU A 618 7.12 -10.15 47.51
CA GLU A 618 7.94 -8.98 47.17
C GLU A 618 7.78 -8.65 45.68
N VAL A 619 7.64 -7.37 45.35
CA VAL A 619 7.35 -6.92 43.98
C VAL A 619 8.56 -6.20 43.41
N PRO A 620 9.33 -6.85 42.53
CA PRO A 620 10.36 -6.17 41.78
C PRO A 620 9.76 -5.31 40.67
N ASN A 621 10.44 -4.21 40.32
CA ASN A 621 10.02 -3.28 39.27
C ASN A 621 8.64 -2.61 39.50
N ALA A 622 8.21 -2.48 40.75
CA ALA A 622 7.08 -1.64 41.10
C ALA A 622 7.52 -0.16 41.07
N THR A 623 6.68 0.69 40.50
CA THR A 623 6.92 2.13 40.44
C THR A 623 6.46 2.76 41.74
N VAL A 624 7.34 3.49 42.40
CA VAL A 624 7.04 4.22 43.64
C VAL A 624 7.24 5.70 43.36
N VAL A 625 6.25 6.52 43.70
CA VAL A 625 6.31 7.97 43.57
C VAL A 625 6.19 8.61 44.94
N VAL A 626 6.95 9.69 45.16
CA VAL A 626 6.78 10.55 46.34
C VAL A 626 6.22 11.90 45.90
N GLN A 627 5.11 12.30 46.52
CA GLN A 627 4.36 13.51 46.21
C GLN A 627 4.35 14.47 47.40
N LYS A 628 4.34 15.78 47.13
CA LYS A 628 4.12 16.85 48.11
C LYS A 628 3.21 17.90 47.50
N ASP A 629 2.19 18.34 48.24
CA ASP A 629 1.20 19.31 47.77
C ASP A 629 0.60 18.92 46.40
N ASN A 630 0.31 17.63 46.21
CA ASN A 630 -0.19 16.99 44.98
C ASN A 630 0.76 17.01 43.76
N ASN A 631 2.02 17.42 43.90
CA ASN A 631 3.03 17.34 42.85
C ASN A 631 3.98 16.16 43.09
N ILE A 632 4.30 15.42 42.02
CA ILE A 632 5.29 14.33 42.06
C ILE A 632 6.68 14.95 42.15
N LEU A 633 7.44 14.59 43.18
CA LEU A 633 8.77 15.13 43.44
C LEU A 633 9.89 14.23 42.92
N GLU A 634 9.74 12.92 43.11
CA GLU A 634 10.73 11.93 42.70
C GLU A 634 10.04 10.59 42.44
N VAL A 635 10.63 9.78 41.56
CA VAL A 635 10.18 8.43 41.19
C VAL A 635 11.31 7.46 41.47
N SER A 636 10.99 6.31 42.06
CA SER A 636 11.91 5.21 42.33
C SER A 636 11.30 3.91 41.82
N ILE A 637 12.15 2.96 41.46
CA ILE A 637 11.73 1.62 41.02
C ILE A 637 12.23 0.62 42.05
N SER A 638 11.35 -0.26 42.51
CA SER A 638 11.73 -1.28 43.48
C SER A 638 12.72 -2.29 42.87
N ASP A 639 13.71 -2.69 43.66
CA ASP A 639 14.74 -3.63 43.24
C ASP A 639 14.24 -5.09 43.19
N SER A 640 15.13 -6.04 42.90
CA SER A 640 14.80 -7.48 42.82
C SER A 640 14.22 -8.08 44.11
N THR A 641 14.35 -7.37 45.23
CA THR A 641 13.84 -7.72 46.57
C THR A 641 12.68 -6.82 47.01
N GLY A 642 12.09 -6.06 46.08
CA GLY A 642 10.99 -5.15 46.34
C GLY A 642 11.37 -3.87 47.09
N ASN A 643 12.65 -3.60 47.34
CA ASN A 643 13.05 -2.43 48.12
C ASN A 643 13.13 -1.16 47.26
N TYR A 644 12.68 -0.03 47.81
CA TYR A 644 12.79 1.30 47.19
C TYR A 644 13.40 2.31 48.16
N THR A 645 13.94 3.40 47.64
CA THR A 645 14.52 4.48 48.46
C THR A 645 14.44 5.84 47.76
N PHE A 646 14.09 6.87 48.53
CA PHE A 646 14.17 8.30 48.22
C PHE A 646 15.09 8.97 49.23
N SER A 647 16.02 9.81 48.78
CA SER A 647 17.04 10.46 49.63
C SER A 647 17.09 11.96 49.40
N ASN A 648 17.58 12.71 50.39
CA ASN A 648 17.69 14.17 50.36
C ASN A 648 16.34 14.91 50.33
N LEU A 649 15.30 14.31 50.91
CA LEU A 649 13.99 14.94 51.03
C LEU A 649 14.00 16.02 52.13
N PRO A 650 13.45 17.22 51.88
CA PRO A 650 13.25 18.24 52.91
C PRO A 650 12.29 17.79 54.03
N ASP A 651 12.22 18.54 55.12
CA ASP A 651 11.17 18.33 56.11
C ASP A 651 9.79 18.71 55.54
N GLY A 652 8.76 17.94 55.89
CA GLY A 652 7.39 18.14 55.44
C GLY A 652 6.53 16.88 55.41
N ASN A 653 5.28 17.04 54.98
CA ASN A 653 4.35 15.95 54.74
C ASN A 653 4.43 15.51 53.27
N TYR A 654 4.47 14.20 53.06
CA TYR A 654 4.61 13.55 51.77
C TYR A 654 3.54 12.47 51.62
N VAL A 655 3.18 12.18 50.38
CA VAL A 655 2.35 11.03 50.00
C VAL A 655 3.22 10.10 49.16
N VAL A 656 3.36 8.85 49.57
CA VAL A 656 4.11 7.82 48.84
C VAL A 656 3.11 6.86 48.23
N THR A 657 3.11 6.75 46.91
CA THR A 657 2.19 5.88 46.18
C THR A 657 3.03 4.87 45.41
N ALA A 658 2.75 3.57 45.59
CA ALA A 658 3.36 2.51 44.82
C ALA A 658 2.33 1.83 43.94
N PHE A 659 2.71 1.49 42.72
CA PHE A 659 1.85 0.76 41.80
C PHE A 659 2.66 -0.17 40.89
N TYR A 660 1.99 -1.19 40.37
CA TYR A 660 2.60 -2.25 39.58
C TYR A 660 1.62 -2.82 38.55
N HIS A 661 2.12 -3.05 37.34
CA HIS A 661 1.39 -3.65 36.23
C HIS A 661 1.80 -5.11 36.06
N SER A 662 0.83 -6.04 36.17
CA SER A 662 1.07 -7.48 36.04
C SER A 662 0.37 -8.04 34.81
N VAL A 663 1.17 -8.48 33.83
CA VAL A 663 0.68 -9.17 32.64
C VAL A 663 0.89 -10.68 32.81
N THR A 664 -0.21 -11.44 32.88
CA THR A 664 -0.16 -12.90 33.01
C THR A 664 -1.02 -13.58 31.93
N GLN A 665 -0.88 -14.90 31.78
CA GLN A 665 -1.71 -15.70 30.86
C GLN A 665 -3.22 -15.68 31.18
N TYR A 666 -3.62 -15.12 32.32
CA TYR A 666 -5.01 -15.05 32.79
C TYR A 666 -5.61 -13.64 32.72
N GLY A 667 -4.86 -12.67 32.20
CA GLY A 667 -5.32 -11.29 32.03
C GLY A 667 -4.32 -10.26 32.55
N ASP A 668 -4.62 -9.02 32.18
CA ASP A 668 -3.90 -7.82 32.58
C ASP A 668 -4.52 -7.24 33.88
N SER A 669 -3.70 -6.85 34.86
CA SER A 669 -4.17 -6.25 36.11
C SER A 669 -3.15 -5.29 36.72
N TRP A 670 -3.65 -4.14 37.18
CA TRP A 670 -2.91 -3.13 37.91
C TRP A 670 -3.09 -3.31 39.42
N TYR A 671 -2.07 -2.91 40.19
CA TYR A 671 -2.06 -2.91 41.64
C TYR A 671 -1.57 -1.55 42.14
N ILE A 672 -2.15 -1.02 43.22
CA ILE A 672 -1.79 0.29 43.80
C ILE A 672 -1.93 0.29 45.33
N ALA A 673 -1.13 1.11 46.00
CA ALA A 673 -1.35 1.53 47.38
C ALA A 673 -0.67 2.86 47.71
N THR A 674 -1.30 3.64 48.59
CA THR A 674 -0.89 5.00 48.96
C THR A 674 -0.68 5.13 50.48
N LYS A 675 0.38 5.83 50.90
CA LYS A 675 0.73 6.09 52.31
C LYS A 675 1.16 7.54 52.54
N ASN A 676 0.65 8.15 53.60
CA ASN A 676 1.11 9.49 54.03
C ASN A 676 2.31 9.35 54.98
N VAL A 677 3.34 10.16 54.78
CA VAL A 677 4.61 10.12 55.51
C VAL A 677 5.03 11.53 55.91
N GLU A 678 5.42 11.75 57.16
CA GLU A 678 5.95 13.05 57.63
C GLU A 678 7.46 12.92 57.90
N ILE A 679 8.26 13.82 57.33
CA ILE A 679 9.69 13.96 57.61
C ILE A 679 9.90 15.19 58.50
N LYS A 680 10.56 15.00 59.64
CA LYS A 680 10.98 16.04 60.57
C LYS A 680 12.43 15.82 60.98
N ASP A 681 13.21 16.89 61.06
CA ASP A 681 14.61 16.91 61.50
C ASP A 681 15.52 15.93 60.70
N GLY A 682 15.23 15.71 59.41
CA GLY A 682 16.01 14.79 58.57
C GLY A 682 15.83 13.30 58.90
N ALA A 683 14.69 12.90 59.49
CA ALA A 683 14.41 11.51 59.83
C ALA A 683 14.45 10.56 58.61
N ALA A 684 14.86 9.31 58.87
CA ALA A 684 14.77 8.21 57.93
C ALA A 684 13.53 7.36 58.27
N ASN A 685 12.55 7.30 57.37
CA ASN A 685 11.27 6.62 57.58
C ASN A 685 11.24 5.30 56.79
N ASN A 686 11.02 4.17 57.48
CA ASN A 686 10.78 2.87 56.85
C ASN A 686 9.28 2.66 56.60
N ILE A 687 8.88 2.56 55.33
CA ILE A 687 7.49 2.52 54.88
C ILE A 687 7.28 1.31 53.96
N ASP A 688 6.85 0.18 54.53
CA ASP A 688 6.47 -0.97 53.72
C ASP A 688 5.08 -0.75 53.11
N ILE A 689 4.94 -1.04 51.82
CA ILE A 689 3.70 -0.85 51.07
C ILE A 689 3.19 -2.22 50.60
N ASN A 690 1.96 -2.56 51.01
CA ASN A 690 1.24 -3.73 50.53
C ASN A 690 0.17 -3.26 49.54
N MET A 691 0.32 -3.60 48.26
CA MET A 691 -0.56 -3.18 47.18
C MET A 691 -1.78 -4.09 47.05
N GLU A 692 -2.90 -3.49 46.67
CA GLU A 692 -4.15 -4.19 46.34
C GLU A 692 -4.46 -3.99 44.86
N LYS A 693 -5.36 -4.81 44.31
CA LYS A 693 -5.75 -4.71 42.90
C LYS A 693 -6.44 -3.36 42.67
N ASP A 694 -6.03 -2.66 41.63
CA ASP A 694 -6.62 -1.38 41.24
C ASP A 694 -7.90 -1.64 40.42
N GLU A 695 -9.05 -1.40 41.05
CA GLU A 695 -10.37 -1.52 40.41
C GLU A 695 -10.87 -0.18 39.84
N MET A 696 -10.23 0.94 40.18
CA MET A 696 -10.71 2.30 39.85
C MET A 696 -9.82 3.01 38.81
N GLY A 697 -8.73 2.39 38.36
CA GLY A 697 -7.83 2.91 37.33
C GLY A 697 -6.89 4.02 37.85
N GLU A 698 -6.72 4.14 39.16
CA GLU A 698 -5.84 5.15 39.77
C GLU A 698 -4.36 4.93 39.43
N ALA A 699 -3.93 3.67 39.29
CA ALA A 699 -2.58 3.30 38.91
C ALA A 699 -2.25 3.74 37.48
N GLN A 700 -3.20 3.56 36.57
CA GLN A 700 -3.08 3.97 35.16
C GLN A 700 -3.00 5.50 35.05
N ASN A 701 -3.85 6.21 35.78
CA ASN A 701 -3.84 7.68 35.86
C ASN A 701 -2.57 8.25 36.50
N LEU A 702 -1.96 7.54 37.45
CA LEU A 702 -0.70 7.98 38.03
C LEU A 702 0.47 7.64 37.10
N ASN A 703 0.42 6.50 36.43
CA ASN A 703 1.41 6.07 35.47
C ASN A 703 1.50 7.03 34.27
N SER A 704 0.37 7.53 33.76
CA SER A 704 0.33 8.56 32.70
C SER A 704 0.97 9.90 33.09
N LEU A 705 1.37 10.11 34.35
CA LEU A 705 2.09 11.30 34.80
C LEU A 705 3.62 11.11 34.84
N LEU A 706 4.12 9.90 34.54
CA LEU A 706 5.50 9.49 34.79
C LEU A 706 6.32 9.22 33.52
N GLY A 707 5.88 9.72 32.37
CA GLY A 707 6.66 9.66 31.14
C GLY A 707 8.06 10.23 31.34
N GLN A 708 9.03 9.62 30.65
CA GLN A 708 10.42 10.07 30.68
C GLN A 708 10.89 10.38 29.28
N VAL A 709 11.64 11.46 29.10
CA VAL A 709 12.18 11.85 27.79
C VAL A 709 13.68 11.99 27.92
N SER A 710 14.43 11.19 27.17
CA SER A 710 15.89 11.28 27.15
C SER A 710 16.43 11.24 25.74
N GLY A 711 17.54 11.94 25.53
CA GLY A 711 18.07 12.12 24.20
C GLY A 711 19.47 12.71 24.15
N LYS A 712 19.92 13.04 22.93
CA LYS A 712 21.23 13.65 22.68
C LYS A 712 21.15 14.80 21.70
N ILE A 713 22.01 15.79 21.91
CA ILE A 713 22.09 17.01 21.09
C ILE A 713 23.35 16.98 20.21
N TYR A 714 23.17 17.32 18.94
CA TYR A 714 24.23 17.37 17.92
C TYR A 714 24.15 18.70 17.12
N PRO A 715 25.26 19.24 16.58
CA PRO A 715 25.29 20.38 15.69
C PRO A 715 25.29 19.93 14.22
N ASN A 716 24.60 20.67 13.37
CA ASN A 716 24.21 20.23 12.03
C ASN A 716 25.30 20.27 10.93
N GLU A 717 26.60 20.30 11.26
CA GLU A 717 27.67 20.34 10.23
C GLU A 717 28.88 19.44 10.52
N THR A 718 29.09 18.97 11.76
CA THR A 718 30.29 18.17 12.12
C THR A 718 30.02 17.05 13.13
N GLY A 719 28.79 16.91 13.64
CA GLY A 719 28.42 15.86 14.62
C GLY A 719 29.06 15.99 16.00
N ASN A 720 29.69 17.13 16.31
CA ASN A 720 30.41 17.35 17.56
C ASN A 720 29.48 17.66 18.74
N ILE A 721 29.54 16.91 19.83
CA ILE A 721 28.70 17.14 21.02
C ILE A 721 28.70 18.61 21.48
N VAL A 722 27.51 19.19 21.70
CA VAL A 722 27.33 20.53 22.30
C VAL A 722 27.00 20.37 23.78
N PRO A 723 27.95 20.60 24.70
CA PRO A 723 27.72 20.46 26.13
C PRO A 723 26.96 21.67 26.71
N GLU A 724 26.25 21.44 27.81
CA GLU A 724 25.56 22.48 28.61
C GLU A 724 24.56 23.32 27.79
N CYS A 725 23.84 22.68 26.87
CA CYS A 725 22.71 23.25 26.13
C CYS A 725 21.45 23.17 27.00
N ASN A 726 20.66 24.24 27.05
CA ASN A 726 19.35 24.18 27.71
C ASN A 726 18.37 23.45 26.80
N VAL A 727 17.55 22.58 27.39
CA VAL A 727 16.47 21.87 26.71
C VAL A 727 15.17 22.18 27.44
N VAL A 728 14.15 22.56 26.69
CA VAL A 728 12.84 23.00 27.20
C VAL A 728 11.77 22.15 26.56
N LEU A 729 10.82 21.74 27.36
CA LEU A 729 9.63 21.02 26.94
C LEU A 729 8.41 21.93 27.10
N ILE A 730 7.70 22.17 26.00
CA ILE A 730 6.58 23.11 25.93
C ILE A 730 5.41 22.44 25.22
N GLN A 731 4.20 22.61 25.75
CA GLN A 731 2.95 22.26 25.07
C GLN A 731 2.36 23.54 24.47
N ARG A 732 2.59 23.78 23.17
CA ARG A 732 2.20 25.04 22.49
C ARG A 732 0.85 24.98 21.78
N LEU A 733 0.49 23.80 21.30
CA LEU A 733 -0.75 23.49 20.61
C LEU A 733 -1.56 22.53 21.48
N SER A 734 -2.88 22.52 21.32
CA SER A 734 -3.70 21.48 21.93
C SER A 734 -3.36 20.11 21.34
N ASP A 735 -3.77 19.02 22.01
CA ASP A 735 -3.52 17.68 21.49
C ASP A 735 -4.19 17.48 20.12
N GLU A 736 -5.39 18.04 19.92
CA GLU A 736 -6.10 18.01 18.63
C GLU A 736 -5.35 18.79 17.54
N GLN A 737 -4.82 19.98 17.85
CA GLN A 737 -4.00 20.75 16.91
C GLN A 737 -2.68 20.04 16.56
N MET A 738 -2.09 19.34 17.53
CA MET A 738 -0.91 18.52 17.29
C MET A 738 -1.20 17.30 16.39
N MET A 739 -2.43 16.76 16.39
CA MET A 739 -2.82 15.73 15.42
C MET A 739 -2.76 16.26 13.99
N VAL A 740 -3.21 17.51 13.76
CA VAL A 740 -3.08 18.17 12.45
C VAL A 740 -1.61 18.35 12.05
N VAL A 741 -0.74 18.73 13.00
CA VAL A 741 0.71 18.81 12.76
C VAL A 741 1.30 17.45 12.37
N GLU A 742 0.86 16.36 13.01
CA GLU A 742 1.30 15.01 12.68
C GLU A 742 0.83 14.58 11.29
N ASP A 743 -0.41 14.91 10.90
CA ASP A 743 -0.94 14.66 9.55
C ASP A 743 -0.16 15.43 8.49
N LEU A 744 0.16 16.70 8.74
CA LEU A 744 0.97 17.51 7.83
C LEU A 744 2.42 17.00 7.72
N ASN A 745 3.01 16.51 8.81
CA ASN A 745 4.31 15.83 8.76
C ASN A 745 4.23 14.48 8.01
N LEU A 746 3.12 13.75 8.16
CA LEU A 746 2.85 12.56 7.37
C LEU A 746 2.68 12.91 5.88
N ALA A 747 2.04 14.04 5.57
CA ALA A 747 1.88 14.58 4.24
C ALA A 747 3.23 14.83 3.57
N ILE A 748 4.19 15.44 4.29
CA ILE A 748 5.57 15.64 3.81
C ILE A 748 6.21 14.29 3.45
N ARG A 749 6.12 13.29 4.33
CA ARG A 749 6.67 11.95 4.07
C ARG A 749 6.04 11.28 2.85
N TYR A 750 4.72 11.40 2.69
CA TYR A 750 4.02 10.89 1.52
C TYR A 750 4.49 11.58 0.24
N ALA A 751 4.60 12.91 0.25
CA ALA A 751 5.10 13.67 -0.89
C ALA A 751 6.56 13.30 -1.23
N GLU A 752 7.42 13.09 -0.23
CA GLU A 752 8.79 12.61 -0.44
C GLU A 752 8.84 11.23 -1.09
N ASN A 753 7.99 10.29 -0.65
CA ASN A 753 7.90 8.95 -1.24
C ASN A 753 7.35 9.00 -2.68
N ILE A 754 6.35 9.84 -2.95
CA ILE A 754 5.82 10.06 -4.31
C ILE A 754 6.94 10.63 -5.21
N ARG A 755 7.65 11.68 -4.76
CA ARG A 755 8.79 12.24 -5.50
C ARG A 755 9.93 11.23 -5.70
N GLY A 756 10.08 10.30 -4.76
CA GLY A 756 11.02 9.18 -4.83
C GLY A 756 10.74 8.18 -5.97
N CYS A 757 9.54 8.16 -6.54
CA CYS A 757 9.17 7.32 -7.68
C CYS A 757 9.96 7.64 -8.96
N ILE A 758 10.71 8.75 -9.00
CA ILE A 758 11.64 9.06 -10.09
C ILE A 758 12.70 7.95 -10.34
N ILE A 759 12.89 7.04 -9.37
CA ILE A 759 13.79 5.89 -9.46
C ILE A 759 13.32 4.80 -10.44
N GLU A 760 12.08 4.85 -10.94
CA GLU A 760 11.51 3.86 -11.88
C GLU A 760 12.38 3.63 -13.13
N ILE A 761 12.84 4.71 -13.79
CA ILE A 761 13.73 4.59 -14.96
C ILE A 761 15.07 3.96 -14.57
N PRO A 762 15.80 4.46 -13.55
CA PRO A 762 17.00 3.79 -13.05
C PRO A 762 16.79 2.31 -12.73
N ALA A 763 15.66 1.93 -12.13
CA ALA A 763 15.33 0.53 -11.84
C ALA A 763 15.14 -0.31 -13.10
N MET A 764 14.51 0.25 -14.15
CA MET A 764 14.42 -0.41 -15.47
C MET A 764 15.81 -0.65 -16.07
N ILE A 765 16.71 0.33 -16.01
CA ILE A 765 18.09 0.20 -16.49
C ILE A 765 18.84 -0.85 -15.65
N ASP A 766 18.69 -0.84 -14.33
CA ASP A 766 19.30 -1.82 -13.45
C ASP A 766 18.83 -3.25 -13.77
N ALA A 767 17.55 -3.44 -14.10
CA ALA A 767 17.02 -4.74 -14.50
C ALA A 767 17.64 -5.20 -15.84
N LEU A 768 17.79 -4.29 -16.80
CA LEU A 768 18.46 -4.55 -18.09
C LEU A 768 19.98 -4.74 -17.96
N ASP A 769 20.57 -4.34 -16.84
CA ASP A 769 21.96 -4.60 -16.46
C ASP A 769 22.14 -5.92 -15.67
N GLY A 770 21.07 -6.68 -15.48
CA GLY A 770 21.11 -7.92 -14.72
C GLY A 770 21.51 -7.67 -13.26
N LYS A 771 20.96 -6.61 -12.65
CA LYS A 771 21.09 -6.30 -11.22
C LYS A 771 19.90 -6.81 -10.42
N TYR A 772 20.03 -6.78 -9.10
CA TYR A 772 18.94 -7.16 -8.19
C TYR A 772 17.95 -6.00 -8.05
N ILE A 773 16.68 -6.24 -8.38
CA ILE A 773 15.60 -5.27 -8.14
C ILE A 773 14.95 -5.58 -6.79
N PRO A 774 15.00 -4.64 -5.82
CA PRO A 774 14.48 -4.89 -4.48
C PRO A 774 12.98 -5.22 -4.48
N PRO A 775 12.54 -6.23 -3.71
CA PRO A 775 11.13 -6.53 -3.54
C PRO A 775 10.44 -5.48 -2.67
N ALA A 776 9.17 -5.20 -2.96
CA ALA A 776 8.28 -4.37 -2.14
C ALA A 776 6.86 -4.92 -2.18
N LEU A 777 6.00 -4.50 -1.25
CA LEU A 777 4.58 -4.85 -1.34
C LEU A 777 3.98 -4.12 -2.56
N GLY A 778 3.21 -4.83 -3.40
CA GLY A 778 2.36 -4.20 -4.40
C GLY A 778 0.93 -4.14 -3.89
N ASP A 779 0.37 -2.93 -3.85
CA ASP A 779 -0.99 -2.63 -3.39
C ASP A 779 -1.39 -1.21 -3.84
N ASP A 780 -2.61 -0.80 -3.50
CA ASP A 780 -3.07 0.57 -3.70
C ASP A 780 -2.36 1.53 -2.72
N PRO A 781 -1.70 2.61 -3.20
CA PRO A 781 -1.03 3.59 -2.35
C PRO A 781 -1.95 4.34 -1.38
N LEU A 782 -3.26 4.45 -1.65
CA LEU A 782 -4.25 5.03 -0.73
C LEU A 782 -4.48 4.14 0.49
N ARG A 783 -4.37 2.82 0.31
CA ARG A 783 -4.59 1.83 1.37
C ARG A 783 -3.30 1.52 2.13
N SER A 784 -2.18 1.51 1.40
CA SER A 784 -0.89 1.04 1.88
C SER A 784 0.20 1.99 1.39
N SER A 785 0.48 3.05 2.16
CA SER A 785 1.50 4.04 1.78
C SER A 785 2.92 3.45 1.65
N GLU A 786 3.18 2.30 2.26
CA GLU A 786 4.46 1.57 2.22
C GLU A 786 4.82 1.00 0.84
N VAL A 787 3.90 1.02 -0.13
CA VAL A 787 4.19 0.65 -1.52
C VAL A 787 5.02 1.70 -2.25
N LEU A 788 5.08 2.93 -1.72
CA LEU A 788 5.89 4.01 -2.26
C LEU A 788 7.23 4.11 -1.51
N PRO A 789 8.34 4.46 -2.18
CA PRO A 789 8.47 4.73 -3.61
C PRO A 789 8.44 3.45 -4.47
N THR A 790 8.00 3.61 -5.71
CA THR A 790 8.00 2.57 -6.76
C THR A 790 9.40 2.33 -7.34
N GLY A 791 9.50 1.63 -8.48
CA GLY A 791 10.76 1.11 -9.04
C GLY A 791 11.19 -0.20 -8.39
N LYS A 792 10.25 -1.00 -7.90
CA LYS A 792 10.46 -2.22 -7.12
C LYS A 792 9.89 -3.46 -7.81
N ASN A 793 10.39 -4.61 -7.40
CA ASN A 793 9.93 -5.91 -7.88
C ASN A 793 8.80 -6.42 -6.97
N PHE A 794 7.59 -5.88 -7.12
CA PHE A 794 6.54 -6.10 -6.12
C PHE A 794 6.22 -7.58 -5.85
N TYR A 795 5.73 -7.84 -4.65
CA TYR A 795 5.14 -9.11 -4.23
C TYR A 795 3.78 -8.84 -3.58
N SER A 796 3.03 -9.90 -3.32
CA SER A 796 1.76 -9.81 -2.61
C SER A 796 1.96 -10.06 -1.11
N PHE A 797 1.45 -11.16 -0.57
CA PHE A 797 1.72 -11.60 0.80
C PHE A 797 1.49 -13.11 0.89
N ASN A 798 1.71 -13.68 2.07
CA ASN A 798 1.46 -15.10 2.29
C ASN A 798 -0.06 -15.40 2.27
N PRO A 799 -0.58 -16.12 1.26
CA PRO A 799 -2.02 -16.35 1.14
C PRO A 799 -2.60 -17.23 2.25
N ASN A 800 -1.78 -17.93 3.07
CA ASN A 800 -2.26 -18.76 4.18
C ASN A 800 -2.96 -17.97 5.29
N ILE A 801 -2.82 -16.64 5.33
CA ILE A 801 -3.47 -15.80 6.36
C ILE A 801 -4.91 -15.43 6.00
N VAL A 802 -5.38 -15.78 4.80
CA VAL A 802 -6.68 -15.34 4.27
C VAL A 802 -7.77 -16.39 4.52
N PRO A 803 -8.92 -16.00 5.10
CA PRO A 803 -9.25 -14.65 5.60
C PRO A 803 -8.56 -14.30 6.92
N THR A 804 -8.17 -13.03 7.09
CA THR A 804 -7.65 -12.56 8.41
C THR A 804 -8.79 -12.36 9.40
N LYS A 805 -8.45 -12.23 10.69
CA LYS A 805 -9.47 -11.99 11.75
C LYS A 805 -10.16 -10.63 11.57
N GLU A 806 -9.42 -9.64 11.08
CA GLU A 806 -9.93 -8.31 10.78
C GLU A 806 -10.91 -8.37 9.61
N SER A 807 -10.55 -9.04 8.52
CA SER A 807 -11.43 -9.26 7.37
C SER A 807 -12.67 -10.08 7.74
N TRP A 808 -12.55 -11.03 8.67
CA TRP A 808 -13.68 -11.77 9.23
C TRP A 808 -14.67 -10.87 9.96
N ASN A 809 -14.17 -9.96 10.81
CA ASN A 809 -15.01 -9.00 11.52
C ASN A 809 -15.72 -8.03 10.58
N VAL A 810 -15.09 -7.64 9.47
CA VAL A 810 -15.72 -6.80 8.45
C VAL A 810 -16.77 -7.59 7.67
N GLY A 811 -16.40 -8.76 7.14
CA GLY A 811 -17.31 -9.59 6.33
C GLY A 811 -18.55 -10.06 7.08
N THR A 812 -18.43 -10.37 8.38
CA THR A 812 -19.59 -10.72 9.21
C THR A 812 -20.59 -9.57 9.33
N LYS A 813 -20.11 -8.34 9.61
CA LYS A 813 -20.95 -7.14 9.66
C LYS A 813 -21.62 -6.84 8.32
N LEU A 814 -20.91 -7.01 7.20
CA LEU A 814 -21.46 -6.77 5.87
C LEU A 814 -22.58 -7.77 5.53
N VAL A 815 -22.40 -9.06 5.87
CA VAL A 815 -23.47 -10.05 5.72
C VAL A 815 -24.66 -9.72 6.58
N ASP A 816 -24.47 -9.39 7.86
CA ASP A 816 -25.60 -9.07 8.75
C ASP A 816 -26.37 -7.85 8.24
N ALA A 817 -25.69 -6.78 7.82
CA ALA A 817 -26.32 -5.60 7.22
C ALA A 817 -27.09 -5.93 5.93
N PHE A 818 -26.48 -6.71 5.02
CA PHE A 818 -27.13 -7.16 3.79
C PHE A 818 -28.39 -8.00 4.07
N LEU A 819 -28.33 -8.90 5.05
CA LEU A 819 -29.47 -9.75 5.41
C LEU A 819 -30.58 -8.96 6.09
N ASP A 820 -30.25 -8.01 6.96
CA ASP A 820 -31.22 -7.12 7.61
C ASP A 820 -31.97 -6.29 6.56
N GLU A 821 -31.25 -5.65 5.63
CA GLU A 821 -31.83 -4.88 4.52
C GLU A 821 -32.70 -5.78 3.62
N TRP A 822 -32.24 -7.00 3.32
CA TRP A 822 -33.01 -7.94 2.52
C TRP A 822 -34.31 -8.35 3.21
N VAL A 823 -34.27 -8.68 4.51
CA VAL A 823 -35.44 -9.09 5.28
C VAL A 823 -36.41 -7.92 5.46
N GLU A 824 -35.92 -6.71 5.69
CA GLU A 824 -36.77 -5.51 5.75
C GLU A 824 -37.57 -5.32 4.45
N ARG A 825 -36.92 -5.53 3.30
CA ARG A 825 -37.55 -5.36 1.98
C ARG A 825 -38.45 -6.53 1.57
N ASN A 826 -38.06 -7.77 1.88
CA ASN A 826 -38.69 -8.97 1.33
C ASN A 826 -39.49 -9.79 2.35
N GLY A 827 -39.31 -9.54 3.66
CA GLY A 827 -39.96 -10.25 4.75
C GLY A 827 -39.41 -11.65 5.06
N GLU A 828 -38.44 -12.16 4.28
CA GLU A 828 -37.81 -13.46 4.47
C GLU A 828 -36.32 -13.43 4.08
N TYR A 829 -35.51 -14.34 4.63
CA TYR A 829 -34.10 -14.48 4.27
C TYR A 829 -33.92 -14.99 2.83
N PRO A 830 -32.86 -14.57 2.11
CA PRO A 830 -32.57 -15.12 0.79
C PRO A 830 -32.17 -16.59 0.94
N ARG A 831 -32.63 -17.43 0.02
CA ARG A 831 -32.27 -18.87 0.01
C ARG A 831 -30.88 -19.13 -0.57
N LYS A 832 -30.41 -18.23 -1.43
CA LYS A 832 -29.19 -18.39 -2.22
C LYS A 832 -28.63 -17.03 -2.63
N VAL A 833 -27.32 -16.83 -2.45
CA VAL A 833 -26.61 -15.61 -2.85
C VAL A 833 -25.47 -15.96 -3.82
N GLY A 834 -25.30 -15.15 -4.87
CA GLY A 834 -24.24 -15.30 -5.86
C GLY A 834 -23.05 -14.40 -5.54
N PHE A 835 -21.84 -14.96 -5.54
CA PHE A 835 -20.58 -14.24 -5.32
C PHE A 835 -19.69 -14.34 -6.56
N VAL A 836 -19.01 -13.25 -6.90
CA VAL A 836 -17.98 -13.22 -7.94
C VAL A 836 -16.64 -12.89 -7.30
N LEU A 837 -15.67 -13.80 -7.42
CA LEU A 837 -14.36 -13.64 -6.79
C LEU A 837 -13.28 -13.24 -7.80
N TRP A 838 -12.63 -12.10 -7.52
CA TRP A 838 -11.49 -11.58 -8.24
C TRP A 838 -10.24 -11.63 -7.35
N SER A 839 -9.11 -12.10 -7.90
CA SER A 839 -7.88 -12.24 -7.12
C SER A 839 -7.34 -10.92 -6.57
N GLY A 840 -7.50 -9.82 -7.33
CA GLY A 840 -7.03 -8.50 -6.93
C GLY A 840 -7.69 -8.03 -5.63
N GLU A 841 -9.00 -8.23 -5.50
CA GLU A 841 -9.75 -7.83 -4.31
C GLU A 841 -9.30 -8.62 -3.07
N SER A 842 -9.10 -9.93 -3.20
CA SER A 842 -8.58 -10.75 -2.09
C SER A 842 -7.16 -10.37 -1.67
N PHE A 843 -6.33 -9.83 -2.56
CA PHE A 843 -5.06 -9.22 -2.17
C PHE A 843 -5.29 -7.91 -1.38
N ARG A 844 -6.21 -7.04 -1.81
CA ARG A 844 -6.44 -5.73 -1.18
C ARG A 844 -7.14 -5.80 0.19
N HIS A 845 -8.16 -6.64 0.31
CA HIS A 845 -9.00 -6.72 1.51
C HIS A 845 -8.69 -7.94 2.38
N LYS A 846 -7.71 -8.78 1.99
CA LYS A 846 -7.21 -9.93 2.77
C LYS A 846 -8.28 -10.93 3.23
N GLY A 847 -9.33 -11.11 2.43
CA GLY A 847 -10.38 -12.12 2.70
C GLY A 847 -11.77 -11.67 3.14
N VAL A 848 -12.22 -10.42 2.89
CA VAL A 848 -13.57 -9.98 3.25
C VAL A 848 -14.63 -10.81 2.53
N MET A 849 -14.55 -10.94 1.20
CA MET A 849 -15.50 -11.76 0.41
C MET A 849 -15.49 -13.24 0.83
N GLU A 850 -14.32 -13.81 1.11
CA GLU A 850 -14.20 -15.18 1.63
C GLU A 850 -14.86 -15.32 3.00
N SER A 851 -14.75 -14.29 3.84
CA SER A 851 -15.42 -14.24 5.15
C SER A 851 -16.93 -14.15 5.00
N GLU A 852 -17.43 -13.32 4.09
CA GLU A 852 -18.86 -13.21 3.78
C GLU A 852 -19.41 -14.56 3.32
N ILE A 853 -18.75 -15.24 2.38
CA ILE A 853 -19.18 -16.55 1.87
C ILE A 853 -19.25 -17.60 3.00
N LEU A 854 -18.19 -17.69 3.81
CA LEU A 854 -18.13 -18.63 4.92
C LEU A 854 -19.22 -18.33 5.96
N TYR A 855 -19.34 -17.08 6.37
CA TYR A 855 -20.33 -16.67 7.37
C TYR A 855 -21.77 -16.81 6.84
N MET A 856 -22.04 -16.50 5.58
CA MET A 856 -23.34 -16.70 4.91
C MET A 856 -23.82 -18.16 5.08
N MET A 857 -22.92 -19.12 4.84
CA MET A 857 -23.17 -20.56 5.05
C MET A 857 -23.16 -20.99 6.53
N GLY A 858 -22.80 -20.09 7.44
CA GLY A 858 -22.73 -20.33 8.88
C GLY A 858 -21.50 -21.12 9.33
N VAL A 859 -20.38 -21.00 8.62
CA VAL A 859 -19.09 -21.60 9.00
C VAL A 859 -18.08 -20.50 9.31
N ARG A 860 -17.20 -20.72 10.28
CA ARG A 860 -16.13 -19.78 10.64
C ARG A 860 -14.74 -20.38 10.39
N PRO A 861 -13.74 -19.57 9.99
CA PRO A 861 -12.36 -20.01 9.88
C PRO A 861 -11.76 -20.40 11.24
N GLU A 862 -10.80 -21.33 11.22
CA GLU A 862 -9.94 -21.65 12.35
C GLU A 862 -8.55 -21.08 12.11
N TRP A 863 -8.03 -20.31 13.07
CA TRP A 863 -6.69 -19.72 13.00
C TRP A 863 -5.72 -20.36 13.99
N ASP A 864 -4.46 -20.54 13.60
CA ASP A 864 -3.38 -20.85 14.52
C ASP A 864 -2.91 -19.61 15.31
N SER A 865 -1.95 -19.80 16.23
CA SER A 865 -1.40 -18.71 17.05
C SER A 865 -0.63 -17.65 16.25
N MET A 866 -0.31 -17.92 14.99
CA MET A 866 0.36 -17.00 14.07
C MET A 866 -0.63 -16.33 13.10
N GLY A 867 -1.93 -16.57 13.24
CA GLY A 867 -2.96 -16.01 12.37
C GLY A 867 -3.11 -16.71 11.02
N LYS A 868 -2.53 -17.90 10.82
CA LYS A 868 -2.76 -18.69 9.60
C LYS A 868 -4.07 -19.45 9.70
N VAL A 869 -4.79 -19.54 8.59
CA VAL A 869 -6.03 -20.31 8.50
C VAL A 869 -5.70 -21.78 8.32
N ILE A 870 -6.07 -22.60 9.30
CA ILE A 870 -5.79 -24.04 9.34
C ILE A 870 -7.01 -24.89 8.99
N GLY A 871 -8.21 -24.31 9.07
CA GLY A 871 -9.47 -25.04 8.91
C GLY A 871 -10.69 -24.13 8.94
N VAL A 872 -11.85 -24.76 9.01
CA VAL A 872 -13.18 -24.15 9.16
C VAL A 872 -14.04 -25.06 10.01
N GLU A 873 -14.91 -24.47 10.81
CA GLU A 873 -15.88 -25.18 11.65
C GLU A 873 -17.29 -24.58 11.52
N PRO A 874 -18.36 -25.38 11.69
CA PRO A 874 -19.73 -24.85 11.71
C PRO A 874 -19.97 -23.99 12.96
N ILE A 875 -20.55 -22.81 12.75
CA ILE A 875 -21.06 -21.95 13.82
C ILE A 875 -22.33 -22.61 14.38
N PRO A 876 -22.45 -22.85 15.70
CA PRO A 876 -23.67 -23.38 16.30
C PRO A 876 -24.89 -22.53 15.95
N GLU A 877 -26.04 -23.18 15.73
CA GLU A 877 -27.27 -22.49 15.33
C GLU A 877 -27.72 -21.42 16.34
N GLU A 878 -27.57 -21.70 17.63
CA GLU A 878 -27.88 -20.76 18.72
C GLU A 878 -26.99 -19.50 18.67
N GLU A 879 -25.75 -19.64 18.18
CA GLU A 879 -24.82 -18.53 17.98
C GLU A 879 -25.11 -17.79 16.67
N LEU A 880 -25.45 -18.52 15.60
CA LEU A 880 -25.71 -17.95 14.28
C LEU A 880 -27.00 -17.12 14.24
N GLY A 881 -28.05 -17.54 14.96
CA GLY A 881 -29.29 -16.77 15.10
C GLY A 881 -30.12 -16.57 13.82
N ARG A 882 -29.79 -17.29 12.74
CA ARG A 882 -30.47 -17.23 11.44
C ARG A 882 -30.29 -18.53 10.65
N PRO A 883 -31.03 -18.72 9.54
CA PRO A 883 -30.77 -19.82 8.60
C PRO A 883 -29.35 -19.77 8.02
N ARG A 884 -28.82 -20.95 7.69
CA ARG A 884 -27.64 -21.07 6.82
C ARG A 884 -28.08 -20.85 5.38
N ILE A 885 -27.41 -19.93 4.68
CA ILE A 885 -27.81 -19.48 3.34
C ILE A 885 -26.84 -20.07 2.31
N ASP A 886 -27.39 -20.63 1.22
CA ASP A 886 -26.58 -21.23 0.15
C ASP A 886 -25.80 -20.16 -0.62
N ALA A 887 -24.60 -20.50 -1.10
CA ALA A 887 -23.70 -19.61 -1.80
C ALA A 887 -23.26 -20.23 -3.13
N VAL A 888 -23.42 -19.47 -4.22
CA VAL A 888 -22.88 -19.83 -5.54
C VAL A 888 -21.70 -18.94 -5.85
N VAL A 889 -20.51 -19.54 -5.89
CA VAL A 889 -19.25 -18.81 -6.11
C VAL A 889 -18.79 -18.98 -7.55
N THR A 890 -18.67 -17.86 -8.27
CA THR A 890 -18.02 -17.78 -9.58
C THR A 890 -16.67 -17.12 -9.41
N MET A 891 -15.58 -17.85 -9.66
CA MET A 891 -14.22 -17.34 -9.47
C MET A 891 -13.52 -17.11 -10.81
N SER A 892 -12.69 -16.06 -10.88
CA SER A 892 -11.85 -15.83 -12.05
C SER A 892 -10.72 -16.86 -12.17
N GLY A 893 -10.15 -17.02 -13.37
CA GLY A 893 -8.99 -17.90 -13.59
C GLY A 893 -7.78 -17.53 -12.74
N ILE A 894 -7.57 -16.22 -12.53
CA ILE A 894 -6.52 -15.68 -11.66
C ILE A 894 -6.77 -16.10 -10.21
N TYR A 895 -8.03 -16.06 -9.77
CA TYR A 895 -8.37 -16.44 -8.41
C TYR A 895 -8.02 -17.90 -8.15
N ARG A 896 -8.43 -18.79 -9.07
CA ARG A 896 -8.05 -20.22 -9.06
C ARG A 896 -6.53 -20.42 -8.98
N ASP A 897 -5.77 -19.61 -9.72
CA ASP A 897 -4.32 -19.71 -9.84
C ASP A 897 -3.55 -19.07 -8.66
N ASN A 898 -4.21 -18.38 -7.73
CA ASN A 898 -3.58 -17.77 -6.55
C ASN A 898 -4.10 -18.33 -5.23
N TRP A 899 -5.37 -18.72 -5.18
CA TRP A 899 -6.12 -18.95 -3.95
C TRP A 899 -6.66 -20.38 -3.84
N LYS A 900 -5.89 -21.37 -4.33
CA LYS A 900 -6.29 -22.79 -4.29
C LYS A 900 -6.67 -23.28 -2.88
N TRP A 901 -5.96 -22.83 -1.85
CA TRP A 901 -6.30 -23.17 -0.45
C TRP A 901 -7.66 -22.61 -0.05
N GLN A 902 -7.96 -21.36 -0.38
CA GLN A 902 -9.23 -20.71 -0.08
C GLN A 902 -10.39 -21.37 -0.83
N VAL A 903 -10.18 -21.80 -2.08
CA VAL A 903 -11.16 -22.61 -2.82
C VAL A 903 -11.45 -23.92 -2.08
N GLN A 904 -10.42 -24.61 -1.59
CA GLN A 904 -10.59 -25.84 -0.79
C GLN A 904 -11.25 -25.56 0.58
N LEU A 905 -10.95 -24.42 1.19
CA LEU A 905 -11.52 -23.97 2.44
C LEU A 905 -13.03 -23.72 2.31
N MET A 906 -13.45 -23.02 1.26
CA MET A 906 -14.86 -22.77 0.96
C MET A 906 -15.62 -24.06 0.60
N ASP A 907 -15.04 -24.97 -0.19
CA ASP A 907 -15.65 -26.29 -0.46
C ASP A 907 -15.82 -27.11 0.82
N ARG A 908 -14.81 -27.09 1.71
CA ARG A 908 -14.92 -27.73 3.03
C ARG A 908 -16.02 -27.08 3.87
N GLY A 909 -16.07 -25.75 3.89
CA GLY A 909 -17.10 -24.97 4.58
C GLY A 909 -18.50 -25.33 4.11
N ALA A 910 -18.73 -25.36 2.81
CA ALA A 910 -20.03 -25.74 2.23
C ALA A 910 -20.46 -27.16 2.65
N ARG A 911 -19.54 -28.14 2.63
CA ARG A 911 -19.84 -29.52 3.06
C ARG A 911 -20.14 -29.63 4.55
N LEU A 912 -19.45 -28.85 5.39
CA LEU A 912 -19.72 -28.79 6.82
C LEU A 912 -21.07 -28.11 7.11
N ALA A 913 -21.37 -27.01 6.43
CA ALA A 913 -22.64 -26.31 6.54
C ALA A 913 -23.82 -27.20 6.12
N ALA A 914 -23.71 -27.94 5.01
CA ALA A 914 -24.73 -28.88 4.55
C ALA A 914 -24.97 -30.06 5.51
N GLN A 915 -23.97 -30.40 6.35
CA GLN A 915 -24.06 -31.48 7.34
C GLN A 915 -24.40 -30.98 8.75
N ALA A 916 -24.46 -29.66 8.95
CA ALA A 916 -24.69 -29.09 10.26
C ALA A 916 -26.13 -29.32 10.72
N ASP A 917 -26.29 -29.69 11.99
CA ASP A 917 -27.58 -29.86 12.63
C ASP A 917 -28.40 -28.56 12.57
N ASN A 918 -29.71 -28.70 12.35
CA ASN A 918 -30.66 -27.59 12.33
C ASN A 918 -31.93 -27.94 13.13
N SER A 919 -32.32 -27.06 14.05
CA SER A 919 -33.43 -27.29 14.99
C SER A 919 -34.46 -26.17 14.99
N THR A 920 -34.02 -24.92 14.84
CA THR A 920 -34.81 -23.69 15.01
C THR A 920 -34.97 -22.94 13.68
N TYR A 921 -33.92 -22.90 12.87
CA TYR A 921 -33.79 -22.24 11.59
C TYR A 921 -33.60 -23.28 10.48
N ASP A 922 -34.04 -22.93 9.27
CA ASP A 922 -33.80 -23.76 8.10
C ASP A 922 -32.31 -23.79 7.72
N ASN A 923 -31.89 -24.85 7.03
CA ASN A 923 -30.57 -24.94 6.41
C ASN A 923 -30.76 -25.01 4.88
N TYR A 924 -30.36 -23.96 4.16
CA TYR A 924 -30.57 -23.85 2.71
C TYR A 924 -29.39 -24.38 1.88
N VAL A 925 -28.24 -24.67 2.51
CA VAL A 925 -26.98 -25.11 1.87
C VAL A 925 -27.06 -26.54 1.34
#